data_AF-A0AAU2HY43-F1
#
_entry.id   AF-A0AAU2HY43-F1
#
_cell.length_a   1.000
_cell.length_b   1.000
_cell.length_c   1.000
_cell.angle_alpha   90.00
_cell.angle_beta   90.00
_cell.angle_gamma   90.00
#
_symmetry.space_group_name_H-M   'P 1'
#
loop_
_entity.id
_entity.type
_entity.pdbx_description
1 polymer ?
#
loop_
_entity_poly.entity_id
_entity_poly.type
_entity_poly.pdbx_seq_one_letter_code
_entity_poly.pdbx_strand_id
1 'polypeptide(L)'
;MERPKDLIAGTIVPPGCHLSAIEILRRQYLAHLLDLAAAGRLIRADGIVLRALPHKAPRLFGPSGSLTDLVELAIDQGEELVKGFLRLFPTGVNDQAKADLEEYATHGLRSKVEDAEREWRRSEDALRARLREIDEAHDELHDSDPDQARQKAELDAERRGVGRRLLHLGETSAQNALCDLGLLPNYALIDSATTLSATLYGEDGIDPKTGKVRFTSETLAYERPRRFALEELAPGNTFYVNGYRHEITGLELSTGGRQEWRTWRVCPGCGYVRTENAATDRSACPRCKTSQIADDGSCLFQIVEPATVTSRDKREDARIRDDKDDRDRRSYTVVDAVDIPVEKIERGLSWRHDRETFGVDYCRSALIRRINLGPVRYDAPARDDFAGHLVRLNPFHVCTACGAATADGRPIFDHDTERRWFLVLFDSLPGGTGYLDRLTDRNAFRDTLARAYEQLRACPCAEEQRRACHRCLHRYTPEQFQDDVSRQTALTMLESLLFKGEGEDGWDTSEVEHTGLVGLDAQVESDLEARFLTALRDWVKVTDDAALDEDGHASGHLRFTDGSDVMHWRLTAQRQLEGTRTDFTFTRVGGPTQSVHVYLEGFRFHASREHNLIAKNAAQRTGLRADGKVVFQITWADIDLFEGRPGRTRPAWPPYRGTAQEQAKAAYEQYGGNRAHFGETVFANPIDTLIAYLRDLDATRWSRRARALVTGLTGVPATTAVAATGKRSELVTALRSQLSALGAGERQDKPVVPNSADIGPVHVFRTQDEHGLPILFALDAADPENLRWTALTALDDSDAVLETDEHKLRWRSWLYWTNITQFLSFAGGDGVQLATSRAADFEVEVLAVCGGLGELDSITAELAPAREARAQPAAPEHPGDSAAEAALRRIIRDRAWDEDILEILREDPEEAPDLLRLAETLADHGKQAPVFGFELGASRWQADFAWQIPGFKIAVVTAHNGADDPEAQRRDVAYAEDGWTVRTAADWLNRLDTLLDQLPDTEGTTR
;
A
#
# COMPACT_ATOMS: atom_id res chain seq x y z
N MET A 1 -8.64 -3.43 -54.49
CA MET A 1 -9.89 -4.08 -54.02
C MET A 1 -10.91 -4.08 -55.16
N GLU A 2 -10.83 -5.01 -56.11
CA GLU A 2 -11.50 -4.85 -57.42
C GLU A 2 -12.84 -5.58 -57.59
N ARG A 3 -13.31 -6.38 -56.63
CA ARG A 3 -14.60 -7.09 -56.74
C ARG A 3 -15.38 -7.14 -55.42
N PRO A 4 -16.08 -6.04 -55.04
CA PRO A 4 -16.85 -5.98 -53.79
C PRO A 4 -17.97 -7.02 -53.72
N LYS A 5 -18.56 -7.37 -54.86
CA LYS A 5 -19.64 -8.37 -54.95
C LYS A 5 -19.17 -9.78 -54.60
N ASP A 6 -17.92 -10.13 -54.93
CA ASP A 6 -17.34 -11.44 -54.60
C ASP A 6 -17.01 -11.54 -53.10
N LEU A 7 -16.70 -10.40 -52.46
CA LEU A 7 -16.47 -10.30 -51.02
C LEU A 7 -17.78 -10.43 -50.21
N ILE A 8 -18.89 -9.91 -50.77
CA ILE A 8 -20.26 -10.06 -50.24
C ILE A 8 -20.81 -11.47 -50.52
N ALA A 9 -20.42 -12.11 -51.63
CA ALA A 9 -20.86 -13.45 -52.01
C ALA A 9 -20.07 -14.59 -51.35
N GLY A 10 -18.99 -14.28 -50.62
CA GLY A 10 -18.23 -15.25 -49.84
C GLY A 10 -19.08 -15.87 -48.74
N THR A 11 -18.95 -17.18 -48.53
CA THR A 11 -19.62 -17.87 -47.42
C THR A 11 -19.04 -17.39 -46.10
N ILE A 12 -19.70 -16.42 -45.46
CA ILE A 12 -19.37 -16.01 -44.10
C ILE A 12 -19.79 -17.15 -43.18
N VAL A 13 -18.82 -17.93 -42.72
CA VAL A 13 -19.05 -18.90 -41.65
C VAL A 13 -19.22 -18.09 -40.37
N PRO A 14 -20.42 -18.04 -39.77
CA PRO A 14 -20.60 -17.32 -38.53
C PRO A 14 -19.72 -17.97 -37.44
N PRO A 15 -19.15 -17.18 -36.51
CA PRO A 15 -18.49 -17.76 -35.34
C PRO A 15 -19.47 -18.69 -34.62
N GLY A 16 -18.99 -19.79 -34.03
CA GLY A 16 -19.83 -20.74 -33.32
C GLY A 16 -20.64 -20.02 -32.25
N CYS A 17 -21.96 -19.85 -32.48
CA CYS A 17 -22.84 -19.08 -31.61
C CYS A 17 -23.91 -19.98 -31.01
N HIS A 18 -24.19 -19.77 -29.72
CA HIS A 18 -25.28 -20.45 -29.05
C HIS A 18 -26.60 -19.73 -29.36
N LEU A 19 -27.42 -20.30 -30.25
CA LEU A 19 -28.65 -19.66 -30.76
C LEU A 19 -29.71 -19.36 -29.68
N SER A 20 -29.64 -20.00 -28.51
CA SER A 20 -30.55 -19.70 -27.38
C SER A 20 -30.09 -18.52 -26.51
N ALA A 21 -29.00 -17.82 -26.87
CA ALA A 21 -28.58 -16.58 -26.21
C ALA A 21 -29.51 -15.41 -26.59
N ILE A 22 -30.42 -15.03 -25.68
CA ILE A 22 -31.51 -14.08 -25.95
C ILE A 22 -31.05 -12.70 -26.42
N GLU A 23 -29.95 -12.17 -25.88
CA GLU A 23 -29.43 -10.85 -26.28
C GLU A 23 -28.88 -10.81 -27.70
N ILE A 24 -28.46 -11.96 -28.24
CA ILE A 24 -28.11 -12.07 -29.65
C ILE A 24 -29.40 -12.01 -30.47
N LEU A 25 -30.41 -12.80 -30.10
CA LEU A 25 -31.70 -12.84 -30.80
C LEU A 25 -32.39 -11.46 -30.83
N ARG A 26 -32.38 -10.69 -29.74
CA ARG A 26 -32.98 -9.34 -29.68
C ARG A 26 -32.35 -8.37 -30.66
N ARG A 27 -31.01 -8.32 -30.72
CA ARG A 27 -30.26 -7.46 -31.64
C ARG A 27 -30.47 -7.89 -33.10
N GLN A 28 -30.46 -9.20 -33.35
CA GLN A 28 -30.73 -9.75 -34.68
C GLN A 28 -32.17 -9.50 -35.12
N TYR A 29 -33.12 -9.52 -34.20
CA TYR A 29 -34.52 -9.22 -34.47
C TYR A 29 -34.69 -7.75 -34.90
N LEU A 30 -34.08 -6.79 -34.19
CA LEU A 30 -34.12 -5.39 -34.63
C LEU A 30 -33.41 -5.17 -35.98
N ALA A 31 -32.28 -5.85 -36.22
CA ALA A 31 -31.62 -5.83 -37.52
C ALA A 31 -32.54 -6.38 -38.63
N HIS A 32 -33.29 -7.45 -38.35
CA HIS A 32 -34.27 -8.03 -39.26
C HIS A 32 -35.42 -7.06 -39.55
N LEU A 33 -35.93 -6.33 -38.56
CA LEU A 33 -36.96 -5.30 -38.75
C LEU A 33 -36.46 -4.16 -39.67
N LEU A 34 -35.21 -3.72 -39.49
CA LEU A 34 -34.60 -2.73 -40.38
C LEU A 34 -34.44 -3.24 -41.81
N ASP A 35 -34.10 -4.52 -41.99
CA ASP A 35 -34.04 -5.16 -43.30
C ASP A 35 -35.42 -5.23 -43.97
N LEU A 36 -36.47 -5.57 -43.21
CA LEU A 36 -37.84 -5.53 -43.70
C LEU A 36 -38.29 -4.11 -44.07
N ALA A 37 -37.93 -3.09 -43.30
CA ALA A 37 -38.18 -1.69 -43.63
C ALA A 37 -37.46 -1.28 -44.93
N ALA A 38 -36.18 -1.63 -45.07
CA ALA A 38 -35.39 -1.35 -46.26
C ALA A 38 -35.92 -2.07 -47.51
N ALA A 39 -36.47 -3.27 -47.34
CA ALA A 39 -37.14 -4.03 -48.39
C ALA A 39 -38.58 -3.54 -48.69
N GLY A 40 -39.08 -2.52 -47.99
CA GLY A 40 -40.43 -1.97 -48.16
C GLY A 40 -41.55 -2.91 -47.70
N ARG A 41 -41.25 -3.85 -46.79
CA ARG A 41 -42.16 -4.89 -46.31
C ARG A 41 -42.84 -4.55 -44.98
N LEU A 42 -42.42 -3.47 -44.30
CA LEU A 42 -43.12 -2.93 -43.14
C LEU A 42 -44.07 -1.82 -43.56
N ILE A 43 -45.37 -2.07 -43.43
CA ILE A 43 -46.46 -1.18 -43.86
C ILE A 43 -47.31 -0.83 -42.64
N ARG A 44 -47.51 0.47 -42.39
CA ARG A 44 -48.36 0.98 -41.30
C ARG A 44 -49.84 0.67 -41.55
N ALA A 45 -50.65 0.74 -40.50
CA ALA A 45 -52.11 0.54 -40.59
C ALA A 45 -52.81 1.52 -41.56
N ASP A 46 -52.21 2.68 -41.83
CA ASP A 46 -52.68 3.69 -42.79
C ASP A 46 -52.20 3.45 -44.25
N GLY A 47 -51.50 2.35 -44.51
CA GLY A 47 -51.01 1.96 -45.84
C GLY A 47 -49.68 2.59 -46.23
N ILE A 48 -49.03 3.37 -45.35
CA ILE A 48 -47.75 4.01 -45.63
C ILE A 48 -46.60 3.00 -45.38
N VAL A 49 -45.75 2.82 -46.39
CA VAL A 49 -44.53 2.00 -46.28
C VAL A 49 -43.48 2.73 -45.45
N LEU A 50 -42.97 2.05 -44.42
CA LEU A 50 -41.90 2.59 -43.58
C LEU A 50 -40.62 2.73 -44.41
N ARG A 51 -39.97 3.89 -44.32
CA ARG A 51 -38.74 4.16 -45.07
C ARG A 51 -37.54 3.45 -44.46
N ALA A 52 -36.54 3.18 -45.29
CA ALA A 52 -35.24 2.71 -44.84
C ALA A 52 -34.59 3.68 -43.84
N LEU A 53 -33.66 3.15 -43.04
CA LEU A 53 -32.90 3.90 -42.05
C LEU A 53 -32.27 5.17 -42.69
N PRO A 54 -32.39 6.35 -42.06
CA PRO A 54 -31.68 7.54 -42.53
C PRO A 54 -30.16 7.33 -42.45
N HIS A 55 -29.38 8.09 -43.22
CA HIS A 55 -27.92 7.97 -43.19
C HIS A 55 -27.27 8.50 -41.90
N LYS A 56 -27.85 9.54 -41.29
CA LYS A 56 -27.27 10.23 -40.12
C LYS A 56 -28.10 10.02 -38.86
N ALA A 57 -27.41 9.84 -37.73
CA ALA A 57 -28.00 9.55 -36.43
C ALA A 57 -29.00 10.60 -35.90
N PRO A 58 -28.81 11.93 -36.09
CA PRO A 58 -29.78 12.92 -35.59
C PRO A 58 -31.21 12.78 -36.15
N ARG A 59 -31.40 12.05 -37.27
CA ARG A 59 -32.72 11.79 -37.84
C ARG A 59 -33.39 10.52 -37.30
N LEU A 60 -32.67 9.73 -36.51
CA LEU A 60 -33.20 8.53 -35.87
C LEU A 60 -34.09 8.88 -34.68
N PHE A 61 -33.65 9.87 -33.89
CA PHE A 61 -34.19 10.21 -32.59
C PHE A 61 -35.14 11.41 -32.65
N GLY A 62 -35.99 11.55 -31.64
CA GLY A 62 -36.96 12.64 -31.53
C GLY A 62 -38.41 12.22 -31.80
N PRO A 63 -39.37 13.11 -31.48
CA PRO A 63 -40.80 12.84 -31.68
C PRO A 63 -41.19 12.59 -33.15
N SER A 64 -40.33 12.97 -34.09
CA SER A 64 -40.47 12.75 -35.54
C SER A 64 -39.31 11.94 -36.13
N GLY A 65 -38.55 11.25 -35.28
CA GLY A 65 -37.42 10.40 -35.68
C GLY A 65 -37.89 9.06 -36.25
N SER A 66 -37.11 8.48 -37.17
CA SER A 66 -37.50 7.25 -37.87
C SER A 66 -37.60 6.01 -36.96
N LEU A 67 -36.92 6.01 -35.80
CA LEU A 67 -37.02 4.89 -34.85
C LEU A 67 -38.37 4.85 -34.13
N THR A 68 -38.97 6.01 -33.86
CA THR A 68 -40.30 6.08 -33.22
C THR A 68 -41.34 5.41 -34.10
N ASP A 69 -41.37 5.75 -35.40
CA ASP A 69 -42.28 5.12 -36.37
C ASP A 69 -42.02 3.60 -36.53
N LEU A 70 -40.75 3.18 -36.53
CA LEU A 70 -40.37 1.77 -36.60
C LEU A 70 -40.85 1.00 -35.37
N VAL A 71 -40.64 1.52 -34.17
CA VAL A 71 -41.00 0.89 -32.90
C VAL A 71 -42.52 0.78 -32.75
N GLU A 72 -43.26 1.84 -33.09
CA GLU A 72 -44.72 1.82 -33.06
C GLU A 72 -45.29 0.73 -33.95
N LEU A 73 -44.80 0.62 -35.19
CA LEU A 73 -45.21 -0.43 -36.13
C LEU A 73 -44.75 -1.82 -35.69
N ALA A 74 -43.52 -1.94 -35.24
CA ALA A 74 -42.94 -3.22 -34.81
C ALA A 74 -43.66 -3.81 -33.60
N ILE A 75 -44.20 -2.96 -32.71
CA ILE A 75 -45.01 -3.40 -31.56
C ILE A 75 -46.43 -3.77 -32.01
N ASP A 76 -47.06 -2.94 -32.85
CA ASP A 76 -48.41 -3.21 -33.39
C ASP A 76 -48.48 -4.55 -34.15
N GLN A 77 -47.42 -4.89 -34.89
CA GLN A 77 -47.30 -6.12 -35.67
C GLN A 77 -46.39 -7.18 -35.02
N GLY A 78 -46.02 -6.99 -33.75
CA GLY A 78 -44.93 -7.71 -33.09
C GLY A 78 -45.10 -9.23 -33.08
N GLU A 79 -46.32 -9.72 -32.84
CA GLU A 79 -46.61 -11.17 -32.80
C GLU A 79 -46.33 -11.88 -34.12
N GLU A 80 -46.64 -11.26 -35.26
CA GLU A 80 -46.43 -11.89 -36.58
C GLU A 80 -44.99 -11.72 -37.06
N LEU A 81 -44.38 -10.57 -36.78
CA LEU A 81 -42.99 -10.28 -37.15
C LEU A 81 -42.00 -11.19 -36.40
N VAL A 82 -42.19 -11.41 -35.09
CA VAL A 82 -41.32 -12.29 -34.31
C VAL A 82 -41.45 -13.76 -34.70
N LYS A 83 -42.67 -14.25 -34.99
CA LYS A 83 -42.89 -15.60 -35.55
C LYS A 83 -42.24 -15.75 -36.92
N GLY A 84 -42.28 -14.72 -37.75
CA GLY A 84 -41.56 -14.65 -39.02
C GLY A 84 -40.05 -14.85 -38.83
N PHE A 85 -39.47 -14.12 -37.89
CA PHE A 85 -38.05 -14.20 -37.56
C PHE A 85 -37.66 -15.57 -36.96
N LEU A 86 -38.41 -16.10 -36.00
CA LEU A 86 -38.13 -17.39 -35.36
C LEU A 86 -38.17 -18.57 -36.35
N ARG A 87 -38.96 -18.48 -37.43
CA ARG A 87 -38.97 -19.49 -38.52
C ARG A 87 -37.65 -19.60 -39.26
N LEU A 88 -36.78 -18.60 -39.19
CA LEU A 88 -35.43 -18.67 -39.75
C LEU A 88 -34.51 -19.65 -38.97
N PHE A 89 -34.91 -20.01 -37.74
CA PHE A 89 -34.15 -20.89 -36.83
C PHE A 89 -34.99 -22.13 -36.44
N PRO A 90 -35.17 -23.11 -37.34
CA PRO A 90 -36.04 -24.27 -37.08
C PRO A 90 -35.52 -25.18 -35.94
N THR A 91 -34.22 -25.12 -35.64
CA THR A 91 -33.55 -25.85 -34.54
C THR A 91 -32.52 -24.94 -33.87
N GLY A 92 -32.22 -25.15 -32.58
CA GLY A 92 -31.14 -24.46 -31.85
C GLY A 92 -31.59 -23.31 -30.93
N VAL A 93 -32.83 -22.84 -31.08
CA VAL A 93 -33.49 -21.92 -30.13
C VAL A 93 -34.45 -22.72 -29.25
N ASN A 94 -34.21 -22.73 -27.93
CA ASN A 94 -35.10 -23.39 -26.98
C ASN A 94 -36.42 -22.61 -26.78
N ASP A 95 -37.44 -23.24 -26.19
CA ASP A 95 -38.78 -22.65 -26.08
C ASP A 95 -38.83 -21.42 -25.17
N GLN A 96 -37.93 -21.34 -24.18
CA GLN A 96 -37.83 -20.17 -23.32
C GLN A 96 -37.31 -18.94 -24.09
N ALA A 97 -36.24 -19.09 -24.87
CA ALA A 97 -35.68 -18.00 -25.65
C ALA A 97 -36.65 -17.50 -26.73
N LYS A 98 -37.56 -18.38 -27.22
CA LYS A 98 -38.68 -17.96 -28.08
C LYS A 98 -39.64 -17.06 -27.31
N ALA A 99 -40.10 -17.48 -26.14
CA ALA A 99 -41.03 -16.72 -25.30
C ALA A 99 -40.44 -15.36 -24.89
N ASP A 100 -39.16 -15.32 -24.47
CA ASP A 100 -38.47 -14.09 -24.06
C ASP A 100 -38.30 -13.11 -25.25
N LEU A 101 -38.18 -13.62 -26.47
CA LEU A 101 -38.09 -12.80 -27.69
C LEU A 101 -39.47 -12.28 -28.12
N GLU A 102 -40.52 -13.08 -27.96
CA GLU A 102 -41.91 -12.68 -28.20
C GLU A 102 -42.34 -11.55 -27.26
N GLU A 103 -41.99 -11.65 -25.96
CA GLU A 103 -42.22 -10.58 -24.97
C GLU A 103 -41.45 -9.31 -25.33
N TYR A 104 -40.18 -9.46 -25.73
CA TYR A 104 -39.37 -8.32 -26.16
C TYR A 104 -39.94 -7.62 -27.40
N ALA A 105 -40.37 -8.39 -28.41
CA ALA A 105 -40.91 -7.87 -29.66
C ALA A 105 -42.21 -7.07 -29.47
N THR A 106 -43.06 -7.50 -28.51
CA THR A 106 -44.37 -6.91 -28.26
C THR A 106 -44.33 -5.77 -27.24
N HIS A 107 -43.42 -5.82 -26.26
CA HIS A 107 -43.40 -4.84 -25.16
C HIS A 107 -42.00 -4.24 -24.91
N GLY A 108 -40.94 -5.06 -24.91
CA GLY A 108 -39.60 -4.64 -24.49
C GLY A 108 -38.85 -3.71 -25.46
N LEU A 109 -39.16 -3.78 -26.77
CA LEU A 109 -38.44 -3.03 -27.80
C LEU A 109 -38.55 -1.51 -27.61
N ARG A 110 -39.73 -0.99 -27.24
CA ARG A 110 -39.94 0.45 -27.02
C ARG A 110 -39.04 1.00 -25.94
N SER A 111 -39.05 0.37 -24.76
CA SER A 111 -38.23 0.80 -23.64
C SER A 111 -36.75 0.81 -24.02
N LYS A 112 -36.29 -0.20 -24.77
CA LYS A 112 -34.88 -0.29 -25.19
C LYS A 112 -34.48 0.84 -26.15
N VAL A 113 -35.35 1.24 -27.07
CA VAL A 113 -35.10 2.36 -27.99
C VAL A 113 -35.17 3.70 -27.27
N GLU A 114 -36.10 3.87 -26.34
CA GLU A 114 -36.18 5.09 -25.52
C GLU A 114 -34.93 5.28 -24.63
N ASP A 115 -34.38 4.19 -24.09
CA ASP A 115 -33.10 4.22 -23.37
C ASP A 115 -31.96 4.70 -24.27
N ALA A 116 -31.87 4.16 -25.48
CA ALA A 116 -30.87 4.56 -26.47
C ALA A 116 -31.01 6.04 -26.88
N GLU A 117 -32.24 6.53 -27.05
CA GLU A 117 -32.50 7.95 -27.34
C GLU A 117 -32.07 8.86 -26.19
N ARG A 118 -32.37 8.49 -24.94
CA ARG A 118 -31.94 9.25 -23.77
C ARG A 118 -30.42 9.36 -23.68
N GLU A 119 -29.72 8.28 -24.01
CA GLU A 119 -28.25 8.25 -24.04
C GLU A 119 -27.68 9.18 -25.12
N TRP A 120 -28.24 9.12 -26.33
CA TRP A 120 -27.83 9.98 -27.45
C TRP A 120 -28.01 11.47 -27.12
N ARG A 121 -29.17 11.86 -26.62
CA ARG A 121 -29.45 13.26 -26.26
C ARG A 121 -28.56 13.76 -25.12
N ARG A 122 -28.28 12.90 -24.13
CA ARG A 122 -27.37 13.24 -23.03
C ARG A 122 -25.99 13.62 -23.56
N SER A 123 -25.49 12.85 -24.53
CA SER A 123 -24.19 13.10 -25.18
C SER A 123 -24.17 14.40 -26.00
N GLU A 124 -25.30 14.83 -26.57
CA GLU A 124 -25.38 16.11 -27.29
C GLU A 124 -25.47 17.30 -26.31
N ASP A 125 -26.35 17.21 -25.32
CA ASP A 125 -26.57 18.26 -24.31
C ASP A 125 -25.29 18.55 -23.52
N ALA A 126 -24.46 17.53 -23.32
CA ALA A 126 -23.13 17.59 -22.77
C ALA A 126 -22.23 18.65 -23.41
N LEU A 127 -21.99 18.45 -24.70
CA LEU A 127 -21.06 19.27 -25.48
C LEU A 127 -21.59 20.70 -25.58
N ARG A 128 -22.92 20.86 -25.70
CA ARG A 128 -23.57 22.18 -25.73
C ARG A 128 -23.42 22.94 -24.41
N ALA A 129 -23.45 22.23 -23.29
CA ALA A 129 -23.28 22.84 -21.99
C ALA A 129 -21.84 23.26 -21.73
N ARG A 130 -20.88 22.38 -22.06
CA ARG A 130 -19.46 22.69 -21.94
C ARG A 130 -19.09 23.94 -22.74
N LEU A 131 -19.66 24.11 -23.93
CA LEU A 131 -19.50 25.35 -24.71
C LEU A 131 -19.99 26.59 -23.97
N ARG A 132 -21.12 26.53 -23.25
CA ARG A 132 -21.62 27.67 -22.46
C ARG A 132 -20.72 27.98 -21.27
N GLU A 133 -20.25 26.96 -20.56
CA GLU A 133 -19.32 27.13 -19.43
C GLU A 133 -18.00 27.77 -19.86
N ILE A 134 -17.48 27.37 -21.03
CA ILE A 134 -16.28 27.98 -21.62
C ILE A 134 -16.54 29.44 -21.99
N ASP A 135 -17.70 29.74 -22.60
CA ASP A 135 -18.07 31.11 -22.98
C ASP A 135 -18.19 32.02 -21.74
N GLU A 136 -18.82 31.54 -20.65
CA GLU A 136 -18.94 32.26 -19.38
C GLU A 136 -17.56 32.52 -18.73
N ALA A 137 -16.71 31.50 -18.64
CA ALA A 137 -15.36 31.65 -18.08
C ALA A 137 -14.47 32.56 -18.94
N HIS A 138 -14.68 32.58 -20.27
CA HIS A 138 -13.94 33.47 -21.17
C HIS A 138 -14.33 34.93 -20.94
N ASP A 139 -15.62 35.21 -20.75
CA ASP A 139 -16.15 36.56 -20.53
C ASP A 139 -15.69 37.19 -19.20
N GLU A 140 -15.37 36.38 -18.18
CA GLU A 140 -14.88 36.84 -16.87
C GLU A 140 -13.41 37.31 -16.86
N LEU A 141 -12.62 36.94 -17.87
CA LEU A 141 -11.19 37.23 -17.94
C LEU A 141 -10.90 38.57 -18.65
N HIS A 142 -9.83 39.26 -18.27
CA HIS A 142 -9.46 40.57 -18.84
C HIS A 142 -8.17 40.53 -19.66
N ASP A 143 -8.19 41.13 -20.85
CA ASP A 143 -7.05 41.13 -21.78
C ASP A 143 -5.86 42.01 -21.31
N SER A 144 -6.07 42.82 -20.26
CA SER A 144 -5.05 43.70 -19.69
C SER A 144 -4.01 42.97 -18.84
N ASP A 145 -4.35 41.78 -18.33
CA ASP A 145 -3.45 40.97 -17.51
C ASP A 145 -2.81 39.86 -18.39
N PRO A 146 -1.47 39.75 -18.44
CA PRO A 146 -0.80 38.76 -19.29
C PRO A 146 -1.14 37.29 -18.98
N ASP A 147 -1.38 36.94 -17.71
CA ASP A 147 -1.74 35.58 -17.32
C ASP A 147 -3.21 35.28 -17.66
N GLN A 148 -4.11 36.26 -17.50
CA GLN A 148 -5.51 36.11 -17.92
C GLN A 148 -5.67 36.08 -19.45
N ALA A 149 -4.88 36.87 -20.18
CA ALA A 149 -4.86 36.83 -21.64
C ALA A 149 -4.38 35.46 -22.17
N ARG A 150 -3.42 34.83 -21.48
CA ARG A 150 -3.01 33.44 -21.77
C ARG A 150 -4.17 32.47 -21.53
N GLN A 151 -4.86 32.59 -20.40
CA GLN A 151 -6.03 31.76 -20.08
C GLN A 151 -7.17 31.90 -21.10
N LYS A 152 -7.44 33.11 -21.61
CA LYS A 152 -8.43 33.31 -22.70
C LYS A 152 -8.06 32.59 -23.99
N ALA A 153 -6.80 32.66 -24.39
CA ALA A 153 -6.33 31.96 -25.59
C ALA A 153 -6.47 30.43 -25.47
N GLU A 154 -6.33 29.90 -24.25
CA GLU A 154 -6.57 28.48 -23.94
C GLU A 154 -8.06 28.13 -24.05
N LEU A 155 -8.94 28.93 -23.45
CA LEU A 155 -10.39 28.74 -23.54
C LEU A 155 -10.90 28.82 -24.99
N ASP A 156 -10.36 29.72 -25.82
CA ASP A 156 -10.70 29.81 -27.25
C ASP A 156 -10.32 28.55 -28.03
N ALA A 157 -9.21 27.90 -27.66
CA ALA A 157 -8.79 26.65 -28.27
C ALA A 157 -9.69 25.49 -27.83
N GLU A 158 -10.01 25.41 -26.54
CA GLU A 158 -10.94 24.43 -25.98
C GLU A 158 -12.32 24.53 -26.64
N ARG A 159 -12.86 25.75 -26.76
CA ARG A 159 -14.15 26.04 -27.43
C ARG A 159 -14.20 25.49 -28.85
N ARG A 160 -13.13 25.68 -29.64
CA ARG A 160 -13.01 25.12 -31.01
C ARG A 160 -12.96 23.59 -31.00
N GLY A 161 -12.31 22.99 -30.00
CA GLY A 161 -12.27 21.54 -29.81
C GLY A 161 -13.65 20.95 -29.54
N VAL A 162 -14.37 21.49 -28.54
CA VAL A 162 -15.72 21.05 -28.18
C VAL A 162 -16.70 21.27 -29.34
N GLY A 163 -16.59 22.40 -30.05
CA GLY A 163 -17.40 22.67 -31.25
C GLY A 163 -17.20 21.65 -32.38
N ARG A 164 -15.96 21.18 -32.61
CA ARG A 164 -15.68 20.10 -33.58
C ARG A 164 -16.30 18.77 -33.17
N ARG A 165 -16.27 18.43 -31.87
CA ARG A 165 -16.89 17.20 -31.34
C ARG A 165 -18.41 17.22 -31.55
N LEU A 166 -19.05 18.34 -31.28
CA LEU A 166 -20.50 18.50 -31.50
C LEU A 166 -20.86 18.35 -32.99
N LEU A 167 -20.03 18.90 -33.88
CA LEU A 167 -20.19 18.70 -35.32
C LEU A 167 -20.06 17.22 -35.70
N HIS A 168 -19.03 16.54 -35.20
CA HIS A 168 -18.78 15.12 -35.49
C HIS A 168 -19.93 14.22 -35.02
N LEU A 169 -20.47 14.45 -33.82
CA LEU A 169 -21.65 13.75 -33.31
C LEU A 169 -22.86 13.92 -34.26
N GLY A 170 -23.02 15.12 -34.84
CA GLY A 170 -24.05 15.38 -35.86
C GLY A 170 -23.80 14.68 -37.21
N GLU A 171 -22.57 14.23 -37.46
CA GLU A 171 -22.17 13.51 -38.68
C GLU A 171 -22.17 11.99 -38.53
N THR A 172 -22.27 11.46 -37.31
CA THR A 172 -22.32 10.02 -37.03
C THR A 172 -23.37 9.31 -37.88
N SER A 173 -22.99 8.18 -38.47
CA SER A 173 -23.92 7.37 -39.26
C SER A 173 -24.97 6.75 -38.35
N ALA A 174 -26.18 6.62 -38.86
CA ALA A 174 -27.27 5.99 -38.11
C ALA A 174 -26.96 4.54 -37.71
N GLN A 175 -26.27 3.80 -38.57
CA GLN A 175 -25.87 2.42 -38.28
C GLN A 175 -24.88 2.36 -37.11
N ASN A 176 -23.84 3.19 -37.11
CA ASN A 176 -22.85 3.20 -36.03
C ASN A 176 -23.52 3.58 -34.70
N ALA A 177 -24.34 4.64 -34.69
CA ALA A 177 -25.06 5.03 -33.49
C ALA A 177 -25.93 3.89 -32.93
N LEU A 178 -26.62 3.12 -33.77
CA LEU A 178 -27.41 1.98 -33.33
C LEU A 178 -26.56 0.81 -32.80
N CYS A 179 -25.37 0.57 -33.35
CA CYS A 179 -24.43 -0.41 -32.82
C CYS A 179 -23.87 0.04 -31.46
N ASP A 180 -23.43 1.29 -31.35
CA ASP A 180 -22.81 1.86 -30.14
C ASP A 180 -23.81 1.94 -28.97
N LEU A 181 -25.08 2.20 -29.29
CA LEU A 181 -26.19 2.18 -28.33
C LEU A 181 -26.71 0.77 -28.03
N GLY A 182 -26.08 -0.27 -28.60
CA GLY A 182 -26.37 -1.67 -28.32
C GLY A 182 -27.70 -2.20 -28.90
N LEU A 183 -28.30 -1.48 -29.85
CA LEU A 183 -29.53 -1.84 -30.55
C LEU A 183 -29.28 -2.84 -31.68
N LEU A 184 -28.13 -2.73 -32.37
CA LEU A 184 -27.73 -3.66 -33.44
C LEU A 184 -26.57 -4.57 -33.01
N PRO A 185 -26.41 -5.74 -33.66
CA PRO A 185 -25.27 -6.62 -33.41
C PRO A 185 -23.97 -5.91 -33.80
N ASN A 186 -23.03 -5.87 -32.86
CA ASN A 186 -21.70 -5.35 -33.15
C ASN A 186 -20.74 -6.51 -33.48
N TYR A 187 -20.53 -6.75 -34.77
CA TYR A 187 -19.56 -7.74 -35.25
C TYR A 187 -18.12 -7.21 -35.32
N ALA A 188 -17.91 -5.91 -35.06
CA ALA A 188 -16.59 -5.35 -34.87
C ALA A 188 -16.04 -5.65 -33.46
N LEU A 189 -16.83 -6.27 -32.56
CA LEU A 189 -16.46 -6.61 -31.18
C LEU A 189 -16.05 -5.39 -30.32
N ILE A 190 -16.39 -4.17 -30.76
CA ILE A 190 -16.04 -2.92 -30.08
C ILE A 190 -17.22 -2.46 -29.21
N ASP A 191 -17.03 -2.43 -27.90
CA ASP A 191 -18.00 -1.88 -26.94
C ASP A 191 -18.27 -0.39 -27.15
N SER A 192 -19.25 0.17 -26.43
CA SER A 192 -19.36 1.62 -26.22
C SER A 192 -18.03 2.20 -25.74
N ALA A 193 -17.68 3.41 -26.22
CA ALA A 193 -16.36 3.99 -26.04
C ALA A 193 -16.31 5.11 -24.98
N THR A 194 -15.14 5.30 -24.37
CA THR A 194 -14.74 6.50 -23.63
C THR A 194 -13.78 7.31 -24.50
N THR A 195 -13.97 8.63 -24.54
CA THR A 195 -13.13 9.53 -25.35
C THR A 195 -12.05 10.18 -24.50
N LEU A 196 -10.78 10.07 -24.88
CA LEU A 196 -9.71 10.92 -24.40
C LEU A 196 -9.70 12.23 -25.20
N SER A 197 -9.93 13.36 -24.53
CA SER A 197 -9.73 14.72 -25.06
C SER A 197 -8.37 15.25 -24.63
N ALA A 198 -7.35 15.05 -25.47
CA ALA A 198 -5.97 15.45 -25.20
C ALA A 198 -5.68 16.84 -25.78
N THR A 199 -5.31 17.79 -24.92
CA THR A 199 -4.98 19.15 -25.32
C THR A 199 -3.46 19.32 -25.36
N LEU A 200 -2.92 19.52 -26.56
CA LEU A 200 -1.52 19.80 -26.79
C LEU A 200 -1.30 21.31 -26.89
N TYR A 201 -0.51 21.88 -25.99
CA TYR A 201 -0.16 23.30 -26.04
C TYR A 201 1.33 23.50 -26.31
N GLY A 202 1.71 24.59 -26.97
CA GLY A 202 3.10 24.86 -27.29
C GLY A 202 3.30 26.19 -27.99
N GLU A 203 4.55 26.57 -28.19
CA GLU A 203 4.92 27.80 -28.88
C GLU A 203 4.76 27.63 -30.40
N ASP A 204 4.27 28.68 -31.05
CA ASP A 204 4.01 28.79 -32.49
C ASP A 204 4.66 30.07 -33.03
N GLY A 205 5.98 30.18 -32.81
CA GLY A 205 6.79 31.30 -33.26
C GLY A 205 6.53 32.62 -32.52
N ILE A 206 7.07 33.71 -33.07
CA ILE A 206 6.99 35.06 -32.49
C ILE A 206 6.11 35.93 -33.40
N ASP A 207 5.13 36.62 -32.83
CA ASP A 207 4.29 37.57 -33.56
C ASP A 207 5.15 38.72 -34.11
N PRO A 208 5.23 38.87 -35.45
CA PRO A 208 6.10 39.86 -36.08
C PRO A 208 5.70 41.32 -35.82
N LYS A 209 4.49 41.58 -35.30
CA LYS A 209 4.04 42.94 -34.94
C LYS A 209 4.29 43.31 -33.48
N THR A 210 4.21 42.34 -32.57
CA THR A 210 4.29 42.58 -31.13
C THR A 210 5.58 42.06 -30.50
N GLY A 211 6.35 41.24 -31.22
CA GLY A 211 7.59 40.63 -30.73
C GLY A 211 7.38 39.58 -29.63
N LYS A 212 6.13 39.17 -29.38
CA LYS A 212 5.77 38.20 -28.33
C LYS A 212 5.62 36.79 -28.90
N VAL A 213 6.01 35.80 -28.12
CA VAL A 213 5.81 34.37 -28.43
C VAL A 213 4.31 34.09 -28.54
N ARG A 214 3.91 33.50 -29.66
CA ARG A 214 2.54 33.06 -29.91
C ARG A 214 2.42 31.64 -29.39
N PHE A 215 1.37 31.35 -28.62
CA PHE A 215 1.07 29.99 -28.17
C PHE A 215 -0.07 29.40 -29.01
N THR A 216 0.04 28.12 -29.37
CA THR A 216 -1.06 27.35 -29.94
C THR A 216 -1.48 26.25 -28.99
N SER A 217 -2.78 25.99 -28.96
CA SER A 217 -3.38 24.86 -28.27
C SER A 217 -4.24 24.11 -29.29
N GLU A 218 -4.01 22.81 -29.39
CA GLU A 218 -4.71 21.90 -30.27
C GLU A 218 -5.25 20.73 -29.46
N THR A 219 -6.57 20.54 -29.50
CA THR A 219 -7.22 19.39 -28.87
C THR A 219 -7.43 18.26 -29.88
N LEU A 220 -6.97 17.06 -29.51
CA LEU A 220 -7.11 15.78 -30.21
C LEU A 220 -8.06 14.87 -29.43
N ALA A 221 -8.82 14.03 -30.14
CA ALA A 221 -9.79 13.11 -29.55
C ALA A 221 -9.47 11.66 -29.94
N TYR A 222 -9.42 10.76 -28.96
CA TYR A 222 -9.16 9.34 -29.17
C TYR A 222 -10.20 8.49 -28.46
N GLU A 223 -10.75 7.49 -29.14
CA GLU A 223 -11.76 6.61 -28.57
C GLU A 223 -11.15 5.29 -28.11
N ARG A 224 -11.58 4.81 -26.93
CA ARG A 224 -11.27 3.47 -26.45
C ARG A 224 -12.51 2.75 -25.94
N PRO A 225 -12.69 1.45 -26.24
CA PRO A 225 -13.80 0.67 -25.69
C PRO A 225 -13.79 0.75 -24.16
N ARG A 226 -14.94 0.98 -23.53
CA ARG A 226 -15.07 1.28 -22.08
C ARG A 226 -14.36 0.26 -21.19
N ARG A 227 -14.41 -1.03 -21.55
CA ARG A 227 -13.72 -2.11 -20.82
C ARG A 227 -12.21 -1.89 -20.69
N PHE A 228 -11.57 -1.32 -21.72
CA PHE A 228 -10.13 -1.05 -21.73
C PHE A 228 -9.85 0.36 -21.23
N ALA A 229 -10.70 1.32 -21.59
CA ALA A 229 -10.60 2.69 -21.12
C ALA A 229 -10.65 2.79 -19.58
N LEU A 230 -11.36 1.86 -18.94
CA LEU A 230 -11.43 1.76 -17.49
C LEU A 230 -10.03 1.67 -16.84
N GLU A 231 -9.03 1.11 -17.52
CA GLU A 231 -7.63 1.00 -17.04
C GLU A 231 -6.69 1.88 -17.88
N GLU A 232 -6.75 1.80 -19.22
CA GLU A 232 -5.85 2.51 -20.13
C GLU A 232 -6.05 4.03 -20.12
N LEU A 233 -7.27 4.49 -19.86
CA LEU A 233 -7.66 5.90 -19.79
C LEU A 233 -7.98 6.33 -18.35
N ALA A 234 -7.52 5.56 -17.34
CA ALA A 234 -7.68 5.94 -15.94
C ALA A 234 -6.73 7.08 -15.56
N PRO A 235 -7.12 7.96 -14.61
CA PRO A 235 -6.24 9.03 -14.14
C PRO A 235 -4.87 8.53 -13.69
N GLY A 236 -3.82 9.27 -14.03
CA GLY A 236 -2.42 8.92 -13.77
C GLY A 236 -1.86 7.79 -14.66
N ASN A 237 -2.60 7.32 -15.67
CA ASN A 237 -2.05 6.44 -16.70
C ASN A 237 -1.51 7.25 -17.88
N THR A 238 -0.69 6.60 -18.70
CA THR A 238 -0.17 7.17 -19.93
C THR A 238 -0.69 6.43 -21.15
N PHE A 239 -1.33 7.16 -22.05
CA PHE A 239 -1.94 6.64 -23.26
C PHE A 239 -1.12 7.01 -24.50
N TYR A 240 -0.61 5.98 -25.19
CA TYR A 240 0.23 6.14 -26.39
C TYR A 240 -0.59 5.96 -27.66
N VAL A 241 -0.66 6.98 -28.51
CA VAL A 241 -1.43 6.95 -29.77
C VAL A 241 -0.89 7.97 -30.77
N ASN A 242 -0.86 7.61 -32.07
CA ASN A 242 -0.49 8.50 -33.18
C ASN A 242 0.83 9.27 -33.02
N GLY A 243 1.82 8.66 -32.35
CA GLY A 243 3.12 9.31 -32.12
C GLY A 243 3.14 10.28 -30.94
N TYR A 244 2.09 10.29 -30.11
CA TYR A 244 2.01 11.07 -28.87
C TYR A 244 1.79 10.18 -27.65
N ARG A 245 2.37 10.62 -26.52
CA ARG A 245 2.25 10.09 -25.17
C ARG A 245 1.40 11.09 -24.38
N HIS A 246 0.18 10.69 -24.00
CA HIS A 246 -0.77 11.53 -23.28
C HIS A 246 -0.92 11.06 -21.84
N GLU A 247 -0.61 11.90 -20.86
CA GLU A 247 -0.88 11.57 -19.46
C GLU A 247 -2.33 11.93 -19.12
N ILE A 248 -3.08 11.00 -18.54
CA ILE A 248 -4.48 11.22 -18.18
C ILE A 248 -4.56 12.00 -16.87
N THR A 249 -4.96 13.27 -16.94
CA THR A 249 -4.93 14.21 -15.80
C THR A 249 -6.31 14.64 -15.31
N GLY A 250 -7.39 14.23 -15.96
CA GLY A 250 -8.73 14.66 -15.57
C GLY A 250 -9.87 13.86 -16.17
N LEU A 251 -11.07 14.13 -15.65
CA LEU A 251 -12.35 13.56 -16.04
C LEU A 251 -13.34 14.72 -16.27
N GLU A 252 -14.20 14.62 -17.28
CA GLU A 252 -15.29 15.57 -17.45
C GLU A 252 -16.43 15.17 -16.49
N LEU A 253 -16.69 15.98 -15.45
CA LEU A 253 -17.66 15.65 -14.37
C LEU A 253 -18.99 16.42 -14.46
N SER A 254 -19.05 17.41 -15.35
CA SER A 254 -20.19 18.31 -15.50
C SER A 254 -20.63 18.38 -16.95
N THR A 255 -21.88 18.02 -17.14
CA THR A 255 -22.50 17.86 -18.43
C THR A 255 -23.85 18.54 -18.35
N GLY A 256 -23.93 19.85 -18.63
CA GLY A 256 -25.21 20.57 -18.52
C GLY A 256 -25.61 20.95 -17.10
N GLY A 257 -24.65 21.21 -16.22
CA GLY A 257 -24.93 21.63 -14.84
C GLY A 257 -25.48 20.51 -13.94
N ARG A 258 -25.41 19.24 -14.38
CA ARG A 258 -25.70 18.07 -13.55
C ARG A 258 -24.40 17.36 -13.19
N GLN A 259 -24.28 17.01 -11.92
CA GLN A 259 -23.16 16.22 -11.36
C GLN A 259 -23.21 14.79 -11.93
N GLU A 260 -22.15 14.34 -12.62
CA GLU A 260 -22.10 13.01 -13.25
C GLU A 260 -21.61 11.87 -12.34
N TRP A 261 -21.45 12.10 -11.03
CA TRP A 261 -21.23 11.00 -10.10
C TRP A 261 -22.54 10.50 -9.51
N ARG A 262 -22.66 9.18 -9.38
CA ARG A 262 -23.80 8.52 -8.73
C ARG A 262 -23.37 8.00 -7.38
N THR A 263 -24.24 8.18 -6.39
CA THR A 263 -24.05 7.55 -5.09
C THR A 263 -24.53 6.12 -5.18
N TRP A 264 -23.62 5.17 -5.04
CA TRP A 264 -23.92 3.74 -5.03
C TRP A 264 -23.62 3.17 -3.66
N ARG A 265 -24.45 2.20 -3.26
CA ARG A 265 -24.16 1.39 -2.09
C ARG A 265 -23.92 -0.04 -2.52
N VAL A 266 -22.66 -0.48 -2.43
CA VAL A 266 -22.20 -1.79 -2.92
C VAL A 266 -22.19 -2.77 -1.76
N CYS A 267 -22.84 -3.91 -1.92
CA CYS A 267 -22.84 -4.95 -0.92
C CYS A 267 -21.45 -5.59 -0.84
N PRO A 268 -20.80 -5.58 0.33
CA PRO A 268 -19.43 -6.05 0.47
C PRO A 268 -19.35 -7.57 0.29
N GLY A 269 -20.39 -8.31 0.68
CA GLY A 269 -20.39 -9.78 0.62
C GLY A 269 -20.83 -10.42 -0.71
N CYS A 270 -21.69 -9.78 -1.51
CA CYS A 270 -22.24 -10.44 -2.71
C CYS A 270 -22.28 -9.57 -3.97
N GLY A 271 -21.78 -8.33 -3.93
CA GLY A 271 -21.71 -7.48 -5.12
C GLY A 271 -23.03 -6.88 -5.58
N TYR A 272 -24.15 -7.11 -4.89
CA TYR A 272 -25.38 -6.36 -5.14
C TYR A 272 -25.15 -4.86 -4.96
N VAL A 273 -25.55 -4.05 -5.94
CA VAL A 273 -25.42 -2.59 -5.88
C VAL A 273 -26.78 -1.93 -5.79
N ARG A 274 -27.01 -1.18 -4.71
CA ARG A 274 -28.16 -0.30 -4.55
C ARG A 274 -27.86 1.03 -5.24
N THR A 275 -28.58 1.32 -6.31
CA THR A 275 -28.41 2.53 -7.12
C THR A 275 -29.47 3.60 -6.85
N GLU A 276 -30.59 3.26 -6.22
CA GLU A 276 -31.67 4.17 -5.86
C GLU A 276 -31.68 4.43 -4.35
N ASN A 277 -31.84 5.70 -3.96
CA ASN A 277 -31.84 6.14 -2.56
C ASN A 277 -30.63 5.61 -1.75
N ALA A 278 -29.49 5.37 -2.41
CA ALA A 278 -28.38 4.61 -1.84
C ALA A 278 -27.83 5.18 -0.52
N ALA A 279 -27.83 6.51 -0.36
CA ALA A 279 -27.39 7.16 0.88
C ALA A 279 -28.37 6.95 2.05
N THR A 280 -29.67 6.90 1.79
CA THR A 280 -30.73 6.90 2.81
C THR A 280 -31.31 5.53 3.08
N ASP A 281 -31.39 4.66 2.08
CA ASP A 281 -31.85 3.28 2.21
C ASP A 281 -30.75 2.37 2.77
N ARG A 282 -30.88 2.10 4.07
CA ARG A 282 -30.03 1.23 4.89
C ARG A 282 -30.62 -0.16 5.12
N SER A 283 -31.63 -0.55 4.34
CA SER A 283 -32.18 -1.90 4.43
C SER A 283 -31.10 -2.96 4.15
N ALA A 284 -31.28 -4.15 4.76
CA ALA A 284 -30.40 -5.28 4.52
C ALA A 284 -30.36 -5.65 3.03
N CYS A 285 -29.25 -6.25 2.61
CA CYS A 285 -29.03 -6.60 1.21
C CYS A 285 -30.14 -7.54 0.71
N PRO A 286 -30.81 -7.25 -0.41
CA PRO A 286 -31.89 -8.12 -0.89
C PRO A 286 -31.40 -9.50 -1.33
N ARG A 287 -30.10 -9.66 -1.64
CA ARG A 287 -29.49 -10.93 -2.06
C ARG A 287 -29.05 -11.78 -0.88
N CYS A 288 -27.94 -11.43 -0.24
CA CYS A 288 -27.37 -12.23 0.85
C CYS A 288 -27.94 -11.89 2.24
N LYS A 289 -28.91 -10.96 2.33
CA LYS A 289 -29.55 -10.50 3.58
C LYS A 289 -28.60 -9.88 4.61
N THR A 290 -27.33 -9.64 4.27
CA THR A 290 -26.38 -8.95 5.14
C THR A 290 -26.85 -7.53 5.44
N SER A 291 -26.78 -7.13 6.71
CA SER A 291 -26.97 -5.74 7.13
C SER A 291 -25.72 -4.89 6.87
N GLN A 292 -24.56 -5.50 6.59
CA GLN A 292 -23.29 -4.79 6.34
C GLN A 292 -23.38 -3.76 5.20
N ILE A 293 -24.23 -4.00 4.19
CA ILE A 293 -24.46 -3.05 3.11
C ILE A 293 -24.87 -1.66 3.62
N ALA A 294 -25.46 -1.56 4.82
CA ALA A 294 -25.89 -0.31 5.44
C ALA A 294 -24.75 0.59 5.95
N ASP A 295 -23.51 0.11 5.99
CA ASP A 295 -22.37 0.88 6.48
C ASP A 295 -21.97 2.00 5.52
N ASP A 296 -21.82 3.22 6.03
CA ASP A 296 -21.47 4.38 5.20
C ASP A 296 -19.96 4.40 4.87
N GLY A 297 -19.12 3.83 5.74
CA GLY A 297 -17.66 3.88 5.59
C GLY A 297 -17.11 2.93 4.53
N SER A 298 -17.66 1.72 4.44
CA SER A 298 -17.14 0.64 3.58
C SER A 298 -18.03 0.30 2.39
N CYS A 299 -19.28 0.75 2.37
CA CYS A 299 -20.25 0.32 1.36
C CYS A 299 -20.83 1.46 0.52
N LEU A 300 -20.64 2.73 0.90
CA LEU A 300 -21.20 3.90 0.20
C LEU A 300 -20.11 4.61 -0.62
N PHE A 301 -20.30 4.68 -1.93
CA PHE A 301 -19.30 5.20 -2.87
C PHE A 301 -19.88 6.25 -3.81
N GLN A 302 -19.04 7.20 -4.21
CA GLN A 302 -19.29 8.07 -5.35
C GLN A 302 -18.65 7.45 -6.59
N ILE A 303 -19.47 7.04 -7.55
CA ILE A 303 -19.05 6.35 -8.76
C ILE A 303 -19.19 7.28 -9.95
N VAL A 304 -18.12 7.43 -10.72
CA VAL A 304 -18.08 8.20 -11.97
C VAL A 304 -18.03 7.22 -13.14
N GLU A 305 -18.87 7.44 -14.14
CA GLU A 305 -18.86 6.70 -15.41
C GLU A 305 -18.47 7.68 -16.53
N PRO A 306 -17.17 7.98 -16.70
CA PRO A 306 -16.75 9.09 -17.56
C PRO A 306 -16.94 8.74 -19.04
N ALA A 307 -17.74 9.56 -19.74
CA ALA A 307 -17.81 9.53 -21.20
C ALA A 307 -16.57 10.17 -21.84
N THR A 308 -16.01 11.19 -21.19
CA THR A 308 -14.77 11.88 -21.59
C THR A 308 -13.75 11.90 -20.45
N VAL A 309 -12.49 11.62 -20.77
CA VAL A 309 -11.34 11.90 -19.91
C VAL A 309 -10.44 12.95 -20.58
N THR A 310 -9.67 13.69 -19.80
CA THR A 310 -8.85 14.80 -20.32
C THR A 310 -7.36 14.58 -20.04
N SER A 311 -6.56 15.12 -20.94
CA SER A 311 -5.11 15.19 -20.83
C SER A 311 -4.67 16.57 -21.30
N ARG A 312 -3.61 17.11 -20.71
CA ARG A 312 -3.05 18.41 -21.10
C ARG A 312 -1.53 18.34 -21.09
N ASP A 313 -0.94 18.18 -22.27
CA ASP A 313 0.50 17.99 -22.43
C ASP A 313 1.11 19.13 -23.25
N LYS A 314 2.39 19.45 -22.98
CA LYS A 314 3.15 20.33 -23.88
C LYS A 314 3.50 19.54 -25.15
N ARG A 315 3.21 20.10 -26.33
CA ARG A 315 3.33 19.40 -27.64
C ARG A 315 4.71 18.78 -27.89
N GLU A 316 5.76 19.46 -27.47
CA GLU A 316 7.17 19.02 -27.66
C GLU A 316 7.56 17.83 -26.77
N ASP A 317 6.95 17.76 -25.59
CA ASP A 317 7.23 16.77 -24.56
C ASP A 317 6.36 15.51 -24.76
N ALA A 318 5.16 15.71 -25.31
CA ALA A 318 4.21 14.64 -25.60
C ALA A 318 4.61 13.79 -26.82
N ARG A 319 5.55 14.21 -27.67
CA ARG A 319 5.88 13.49 -28.90
C ARG A 319 6.75 12.27 -28.61
N ILE A 320 6.32 11.09 -29.03
CA ILE A 320 7.07 9.83 -28.91
C ILE A 320 8.35 9.96 -29.73
N ARG A 321 9.48 9.73 -29.07
CA ARG A 321 10.82 9.69 -29.66
C ARG A 321 11.32 8.23 -29.61
N ASP A 322 12.21 7.87 -30.52
CA ASP A 322 12.76 6.51 -30.69
C ASP A 322 13.84 6.18 -29.62
N ASP A 323 13.89 6.95 -28.52
CA ASP A 323 14.95 6.93 -27.51
C ASP A 323 14.60 6.13 -26.25
N LYS A 324 13.35 5.67 -26.09
CA LYS A 324 12.91 4.77 -25.01
C LYS A 324 12.05 3.62 -25.56
N ASP A 325 12.52 2.38 -25.38
CA ASP A 325 11.78 1.17 -25.79
C ASP A 325 10.69 0.77 -24.76
N ASP A 326 10.73 1.34 -23.55
CA ASP A 326 9.78 1.06 -22.48
C ASP A 326 8.58 2.01 -22.46
N ARG A 327 7.38 1.42 -22.46
CA ARG A 327 6.11 2.15 -22.34
C ARG A 327 5.70 2.23 -20.88
N ASP A 328 5.69 3.44 -20.32
CA ASP A 328 5.13 3.68 -18.98
C ASP A 328 3.66 3.24 -18.93
N ARG A 329 3.36 2.17 -18.19
CA ARG A 329 2.00 1.68 -17.97
C ARG A 329 1.73 1.50 -16.50
N ARG A 330 0.67 2.16 -16.03
CA ARG A 330 0.19 2.02 -14.66
C ARG A 330 -0.87 0.92 -14.58
N SER A 331 -0.83 0.13 -13.51
CA SER A 331 -1.81 -0.94 -13.25
C SER A 331 -2.92 -0.44 -12.32
N TYR A 332 -4.13 -0.98 -12.46
CA TYR A 332 -5.31 -0.62 -11.67
C TYR A 332 -6.02 -1.83 -11.07
N THR A 333 -6.62 -1.66 -9.89
CA THR A 333 -7.45 -2.66 -9.22
C THR A 333 -8.86 -2.56 -9.78
N VAL A 334 -9.30 -3.59 -10.52
CA VAL A 334 -10.63 -3.63 -11.12
C VAL A 334 -11.41 -4.84 -10.58
N VAL A 335 -12.63 -4.61 -10.11
CA VAL A 335 -13.50 -5.64 -9.52
C VAL A 335 -14.82 -5.74 -10.28
N ASP A 336 -15.27 -6.97 -10.50
CA ASP A 336 -16.58 -7.27 -11.08
C ASP A 336 -17.60 -7.52 -9.95
N ALA A 337 -18.49 -6.56 -9.72
CA ALA A 337 -19.62 -6.72 -8.81
C ALA A 337 -20.80 -7.39 -9.51
N VAL A 338 -21.03 -8.67 -9.19
CA VAL A 338 -22.03 -9.51 -9.85
C VAL A 338 -23.32 -9.57 -9.02
N ASP A 339 -24.41 -9.08 -9.59
CA ASP A 339 -25.75 -9.17 -9.00
C ASP A 339 -26.57 -10.28 -9.68
N ILE A 340 -26.89 -11.33 -8.92
CA ILE A 340 -27.74 -12.44 -9.34
C ILE A 340 -29.07 -12.37 -8.57
N PRO A 341 -30.20 -12.07 -9.21
CA PRO A 341 -31.50 -12.10 -8.57
C PRO A 341 -31.89 -13.52 -8.17
N VAL A 342 -32.13 -13.76 -6.88
CA VAL A 342 -32.43 -15.09 -6.32
C VAL A 342 -33.69 -15.69 -6.96
N GLU A 343 -34.68 -14.86 -7.27
CA GLU A 343 -35.91 -15.22 -7.95
C GLU A 343 -35.72 -15.66 -9.41
N LYS A 344 -34.54 -15.39 -10.01
CA LYS A 344 -34.17 -15.80 -11.38
C LYS A 344 -33.30 -17.06 -11.42
N ILE A 345 -32.96 -17.63 -10.25
CA ILE A 345 -32.29 -18.93 -10.15
C ILE A 345 -33.31 -20.04 -10.44
N GLU A 346 -32.99 -20.89 -11.39
CA GLU A 346 -33.92 -21.88 -11.93
C GLU A 346 -34.07 -23.08 -10.97
N ARG A 347 -35.27 -23.29 -10.45
CA ARG A 347 -35.53 -24.35 -9.46
C ARG A 347 -35.30 -25.74 -10.06
N GLY A 348 -34.55 -26.57 -9.35
CA GLY A 348 -34.30 -27.97 -9.73
C GLY A 348 -33.11 -28.17 -10.69
N LEU A 349 -32.41 -27.10 -11.09
CA LEU A 349 -31.16 -27.17 -11.85
C LEU A 349 -29.92 -26.83 -11.00
N SER A 350 -30.12 -26.29 -9.80
CA SER A 350 -29.05 -26.08 -8.80
C SER A 350 -28.69 -27.37 -8.07
N TRP A 351 -27.41 -27.59 -7.83
CA TRP A 351 -26.89 -28.75 -7.12
C TRP A 351 -25.66 -28.38 -6.28
N ARG A 352 -25.36 -29.16 -5.25
CA ARG A 352 -24.18 -28.97 -4.39
C ARG A 352 -23.47 -30.29 -4.17
N HIS A 353 -22.19 -30.22 -3.87
CA HIS A 353 -21.38 -31.39 -3.57
C HIS A 353 -21.64 -31.86 -2.13
N ASP A 354 -21.90 -33.16 -1.96
CA ASP A 354 -22.21 -33.78 -0.66
C ASP A 354 -21.01 -33.99 0.29
N ARG A 355 -19.81 -33.43 0.02
CA ARG A 355 -18.63 -33.63 0.89
C ARG A 355 -17.63 -32.45 0.94
N GLU A 356 -17.84 -31.35 0.22
CA GLU A 356 -16.92 -30.19 0.10
C GLU A 356 -17.78 -28.96 -0.08
N THR A 357 -17.18 -27.80 0.16
CA THR A 357 -17.83 -26.51 0.03
C THR A 357 -17.91 -26.05 -1.42
N PHE A 358 -18.63 -26.81 -2.24
CA PHE A 358 -18.78 -26.54 -3.67
C PHE A 358 -20.22 -26.78 -4.14
N GLY A 359 -20.76 -25.89 -4.97
CA GLY A 359 -22.09 -26.02 -5.56
C GLY A 359 -22.30 -25.06 -6.72
N VAL A 360 -23.32 -25.32 -7.53
CA VAL A 360 -23.62 -24.61 -8.76
C VAL A 360 -25.09 -24.24 -8.81
N ASP A 361 -25.36 -22.95 -9.02
CA ASP A 361 -26.69 -22.41 -9.29
C ASP A 361 -26.81 -22.02 -10.77
N TYR A 362 -27.90 -22.41 -11.44
CA TYR A 362 -28.19 -21.96 -12.80
C TYR A 362 -29.12 -20.75 -12.77
N CYS A 363 -28.65 -19.61 -13.29
CA CYS A 363 -29.44 -18.39 -13.41
C CYS A 363 -29.44 -17.89 -14.86
N ARG A 364 -30.60 -17.46 -15.36
CA ARG A 364 -30.77 -17.00 -16.74
C ARG A 364 -30.36 -15.54 -16.95
N SER A 365 -30.27 -14.75 -15.89
CA SER A 365 -29.95 -13.32 -15.97
C SER A 365 -29.15 -12.86 -14.77
N ALA A 366 -28.02 -12.19 -15.00
CA ALA A 366 -27.19 -11.54 -13.98
C ALA A 366 -26.74 -10.17 -14.49
N LEU A 367 -26.49 -9.24 -13.56
CA LEU A 367 -25.97 -7.92 -13.88
C LEU A 367 -24.55 -7.79 -13.32
N ILE A 368 -23.56 -7.61 -14.20
CA ILE A 368 -22.15 -7.47 -13.84
C ILE A 368 -21.77 -6.00 -13.96
N ARG A 369 -21.21 -5.43 -12.89
CA ARG A 369 -20.67 -4.07 -12.88
C ARG A 369 -19.17 -4.14 -12.64
N ARG A 370 -18.39 -3.74 -13.64
CA ARG A 370 -16.94 -3.64 -13.53
C ARG A 370 -16.55 -2.26 -13.00
N ILE A 371 -15.81 -2.22 -11.90
CA ILE A 371 -15.49 -0.98 -11.19
C ILE A 371 -13.97 -0.90 -11.00
N ASN A 372 -13.37 0.20 -11.46
CA ASN A 372 -11.97 0.52 -11.14
C ASN A 372 -11.91 1.23 -9.79
N LEU A 373 -11.16 0.63 -8.88
CA LEU A 373 -11.04 1.03 -7.50
C LEU A 373 -9.78 1.85 -7.22
N GLY A 374 -8.98 2.13 -8.25
CA GLY A 374 -7.73 2.86 -8.12
C GLY A 374 -6.50 2.16 -8.69
N PRO A 375 -5.34 2.83 -8.71
CA PRO A 375 -4.09 2.21 -9.09
C PRO A 375 -3.71 1.06 -8.15
N VAL A 376 -3.11 0.01 -8.70
CA VAL A 376 -2.48 -1.04 -7.91
C VAL A 376 -1.32 -0.41 -7.16
N ARG A 377 -1.30 -0.60 -5.85
CA ARG A 377 -0.12 -0.30 -5.05
C ARG A 377 0.39 -1.58 -4.37
N TYR A 378 1.70 -1.78 -4.42
CA TYR A 378 2.38 -2.97 -3.89
C TYR A 378 2.92 -2.77 -2.48
N ASP A 379 2.89 -1.53 -1.97
CA ASP A 379 3.27 -1.05 -0.64
C ASP A 379 2.41 -1.60 0.52
N ALA A 380 1.19 -2.11 0.27
CA ALA A 380 0.33 -2.69 1.31
C ALA A 380 -0.71 -3.70 0.76
N PRO A 381 -1.36 -4.53 1.61
CA PRO A 381 -2.29 -5.59 1.21
C PRO A 381 -3.69 -5.05 0.85
N ALA A 382 -4.46 -5.85 0.12
CA ALA A 382 -5.92 -5.69 -0.02
C ALA A 382 -6.64 -5.94 1.32
N ARG A 383 -7.57 -5.04 1.71
CA ARG A 383 -8.21 -5.01 3.05
C ARG A 383 -9.69 -4.62 3.05
N ASP A 384 -10.19 -4.16 1.92
CA ASP A 384 -11.56 -3.71 1.78
C ASP A 384 -12.37 -4.82 1.12
N ASP A 385 -13.48 -5.21 1.75
CA ASP A 385 -14.45 -6.10 1.11
C ASP A 385 -15.27 -5.33 0.09
N PHE A 386 -15.04 -5.62 -1.18
CA PHE A 386 -15.78 -5.03 -2.27
C PHE A 386 -16.35 -6.13 -3.15
N ALA A 387 -17.68 -6.27 -3.11
CA ALA A 387 -18.41 -7.21 -3.97
C ALA A 387 -17.99 -8.69 -3.87
N GLY A 388 -17.61 -9.16 -2.67
CA GLY A 388 -17.14 -10.52 -2.42
C GLY A 388 -15.66 -10.73 -2.68
N HIS A 389 -14.94 -9.66 -3.04
CA HIS A 389 -13.50 -9.67 -3.26
C HIS A 389 -12.81 -8.82 -2.19
N LEU A 390 -11.72 -9.37 -1.64
CA LEU A 390 -10.82 -8.60 -0.81
C LEU A 390 -9.89 -7.81 -1.74
N VAL A 391 -10.07 -6.50 -1.75
CA VAL A 391 -9.31 -5.59 -2.62
C VAL A 391 -8.73 -4.44 -1.82
N ARG A 392 -7.84 -3.67 -2.43
CA ARG A 392 -7.43 -2.39 -1.85
C ARG A 392 -8.13 -1.29 -2.63
N LEU A 393 -8.99 -0.55 -1.93
CA LEU A 393 -9.56 0.67 -2.46
C LEU A 393 -8.47 1.75 -2.45
N ASN A 394 -8.07 2.20 -3.64
CA ASN A 394 -7.17 3.34 -3.83
C ASN A 394 -7.92 4.41 -4.64
N PRO A 395 -9.04 4.95 -4.12
CA PRO A 395 -9.98 5.73 -4.92
C PRO A 395 -9.29 6.91 -5.59
N PHE A 396 -9.74 7.22 -6.82
CA PHE A 396 -9.28 8.40 -7.52
C PHE A 396 -9.68 9.66 -6.77
N HIS A 397 -8.76 10.60 -6.64
CA HIS A 397 -9.06 11.92 -6.10
C HIS A 397 -9.39 12.85 -7.25
N VAL A 398 -10.63 13.32 -7.29
CA VAL A 398 -11.14 14.15 -8.38
C VAL A 398 -11.67 15.47 -7.84
N CYS A 399 -11.21 16.58 -8.41
CA CYS A 399 -11.74 17.91 -8.11
C CYS A 399 -13.14 18.05 -8.70
N THR A 400 -14.15 18.27 -7.85
CA THR A 400 -15.55 18.43 -8.26
C THR A 400 -15.83 19.73 -9.03
N ALA A 401 -14.90 20.69 -9.02
CA ALA A 401 -15.05 21.97 -9.72
C ALA A 401 -14.44 21.97 -11.13
N CYS A 402 -13.24 21.41 -11.30
CA CYS A 402 -12.52 21.44 -12.58
C CYS A 402 -12.28 20.08 -13.23
N GLY A 403 -12.66 18.98 -12.59
CA GLY A 403 -12.51 17.63 -13.15
C GLY A 403 -11.08 17.07 -13.10
N ALA A 404 -10.10 17.84 -12.61
CA ALA A 404 -8.72 17.35 -12.43
C ALA A 404 -8.70 16.11 -11.52
N ALA A 405 -8.01 15.06 -11.95
CA ALA A 405 -8.00 13.76 -11.30
C ALA A 405 -6.57 13.25 -11.12
N THR A 406 -6.27 12.67 -9.96
CA THR A 406 -4.98 12.04 -9.68
C THR A 406 -5.15 10.66 -9.06
N ALA A 407 -4.20 9.78 -9.36
CA ALA A 407 -4.06 8.44 -8.81
C ALA A 407 -2.99 8.36 -7.68
N ASP A 408 -2.27 9.44 -7.39
CA ASP A 408 -1.16 9.44 -6.39
C ASP A 408 -1.53 10.09 -5.06
N GLY A 409 -2.70 10.71 -4.97
CA GLY A 409 -3.21 11.32 -3.75
C GLY A 409 -2.57 12.68 -3.41
N ARG A 410 -2.97 13.23 -2.25
CA ARG A 410 -2.26 14.32 -1.53
C ARG A 410 -1.28 13.67 -0.51
N PRO A 411 -0.20 14.35 -0.08
CA PRO A 411 1.00 13.67 0.46
C PRO A 411 0.84 12.97 1.83
N ILE A 412 1.48 11.79 1.87
CA ILE A 412 2.09 10.96 2.96
C ILE A 412 1.26 10.59 4.20
N PHE A 413 0.97 9.28 4.33
CA PHE A 413 1.33 8.46 5.51
C PHE A 413 1.66 7.04 5.06
N ASP A 414 2.86 6.60 5.43
CA ASP A 414 3.36 5.23 5.24
C ASP A 414 2.74 4.29 6.30
N HIS A 415 2.11 3.22 5.84
CA HIS A 415 1.61 2.14 6.70
C HIS A 415 1.82 0.79 6.01
N ASP A 416 3.04 0.30 6.21
CA ASP A 416 3.49 -1.05 5.94
C ASP A 416 2.62 -2.11 6.64
N THR A 417 2.21 -3.14 5.89
CA THR A 417 1.70 -4.41 6.42
C THR A 417 1.74 -5.53 5.36
N GLU A 418 2.06 -6.76 5.78
CA GLU A 418 2.26 -7.94 4.90
C GLU A 418 0.98 -8.72 4.50
N ARG A 419 1.09 -9.53 3.42
CA ARG A 419 0.05 -10.20 2.59
C ARG A 419 -0.07 -11.74 2.77
N ARG A 420 -1.18 -12.34 2.27
CA ARG A 420 -1.42 -13.80 2.07
C ARG A 420 -1.85 -14.11 0.60
N TRP A 421 -1.72 -15.36 0.14
CA TRP A 421 -1.94 -15.77 -1.27
C TRP A 421 -3.07 -16.81 -1.45
N PHE A 422 -3.82 -16.71 -2.55
CA PHE A 422 -4.82 -17.70 -3.01
C PHE A 422 -4.69 -17.96 -4.52
N LEU A 423 -5.08 -19.15 -4.98
CA LEU A 423 -5.08 -19.56 -6.40
C LEU A 423 -6.51 -19.77 -6.90
N VAL A 424 -6.91 -19.08 -7.97
CA VAL A 424 -8.26 -19.12 -8.55
C VAL A 424 -8.19 -19.47 -10.04
N LEU A 425 -9.06 -20.38 -10.50
CA LEU A 425 -9.14 -20.84 -11.90
C LEU A 425 -10.50 -20.45 -12.52
N PHE A 426 -10.50 -19.74 -13.66
CA PHE A 426 -11.73 -19.31 -14.34
C PHE A 426 -11.57 -19.19 -15.88
N ASP A 427 -12.69 -19.00 -16.60
CA ASP A 427 -12.78 -18.97 -18.07
C ASP A 427 -12.89 -17.52 -18.59
N SER A 428 -12.26 -17.22 -19.72
CA SER A 428 -11.99 -15.85 -20.20
C SER A 428 -13.03 -15.27 -21.17
N LEU A 429 -14.02 -16.05 -21.61
CA LEU A 429 -15.07 -15.60 -22.57
C LEU A 429 -16.39 -15.22 -21.86
N PRO A 430 -16.98 -14.03 -22.08
CA PRO A 430 -18.27 -13.64 -21.50
C PRO A 430 -19.40 -14.57 -21.97
N GLY A 431 -19.98 -15.34 -21.04
CA GLY A 431 -20.94 -16.41 -21.32
C GLY A 431 -20.39 -17.83 -21.14
N GLY A 432 -19.08 -18.00 -20.94
CA GLY A 432 -18.40 -19.27 -20.64
C GLY A 432 -18.21 -20.19 -21.85
N THR A 433 -17.14 -21.00 -21.84
CA THR A 433 -16.90 -22.07 -22.83
C THR A 433 -17.36 -23.45 -22.35
N GLY A 434 -17.54 -23.63 -21.04
CA GLY A 434 -18.02 -24.87 -20.41
C GLY A 434 -16.95 -25.89 -20.00
N TYR A 435 -15.64 -25.59 -20.12
CA TYR A 435 -14.58 -26.56 -19.82
C TYR A 435 -14.27 -26.80 -18.33
N LEU A 436 -14.47 -25.79 -17.46
CA LEU A 436 -14.14 -25.87 -16.03
C LEU A 436 -15.08 -26.78 -15.22
N ASP A 437 -16.27 -27.07 -15.73
CA ASP A 437 -17.27 -27.93 -15.11
C ASP A 437 -16.72 -29.33 -14.77
N ARG A 438 -15.73 -29.81 -15.53
CA ARG A 438 -15.08 -31.12 -15.32
C ARG A 438 -14.11 -31.17 -14.15
N LEU A 439 -13.63 -30.03 -13.67
CA LEU A 439 -12.69 -29.93 -12.53
C LEU A 439 -13.41 -29.86 -11.17
N THR A 440 -14.75 -29.91 -11.18
CA THR A 440 -15.60 -29.91 -9.99
C THR A 440 -15.65 -31.28 -9.30
N ASP A 441 -15.36 -32.35 -10.05
CA ASP A 441 -15.17 -33.70 -9.50
C ASP A 441 -13.79 -33.80 -8.85
N ARG A 442 -13.75 -34.16 -7.56
CA ARG A 442 -12.51 -34.21 -6.76
C ARG A 442 -11.49 -35.19 -7.30
N ASN A 443 -11.94 -36.32 -7.83
CA ASN A 443 -11.04 -37.33 -8.38
C ASN A 443 -10.52 -36.85 -9.73
N ALA A 444 -11.34 -36.18 -10.54
CA ALA A 444 -10.87 -35.53 -11.77
C ALA A 444 -9.87 -34.40 -11.50
N PHE A 445 -10.03 -33.65 -10.41
CA PHE A 445 -9.08 -32.63 -9.97
C PHE A 445 -7.76 -33.24 -9.47
N ARG A 446 -7.84 -34.25 -8.58
CA ARG A 446 -6.68 -35.03 -8.14
C ARG A 446 -5.94 -35.64 -9.33
N ASP A 447 -6.66 -36.24 -10.29
CA ASP A 447 -6.08 -36.85 -11.48
C ASP A 447 -5.39 -35.81 -12.37
N THR A 448 -5.89 -34.58 -12.39
CA THR A 448 -5.25 -33.45 -13.09
C THR A 448 -3.93 -33.08 -12.42
N LEU A 449 -3.90 -32.99 -11.08
CA LEU A 449 -2.68 -32.73 -10.32
C LEU A 449 -1.66 -33.89 -10.42
N ALA A 450 -2.13 -35.13 -10.40
CA ALA A 450 -1.29 -36.32 -10.56
C ALA A 450 -0.67 -36.39 -11.97
N ARG A 451 -1.44 -36.06 -13.02
CA ARG A 451 -0.90 -35.94 -14.38
C ARG A 451 0.11 -34.80 -14.51
N ALA A 452 -0.14 -33.67 -13.85
CA ALA A 452 0.83 -32.57 -13.80
C ALA A 452 2.13 -32.99 -13.11
N TYR A 453 2.03 -33.72 -11.99
CA TYR A 453 3.18 -34.30 -11.28
C TYR A 453 3.96 -35.28 -12.17
N GLU A 454 3.30 -36.23 -12.83
CA GLU A 454 3.94 -37.17 -13.76
C GLU A 454 4.63 -36.44 -14.93
N GLN A 455 3.97 -35.43 -15.50
CA GLN A 455 4.52 -34.64 -16.60
C GLN A 455 5.75 -33.83 -16.19
N LEU A 456 5.77 -33.27 -14.98
CA LEU A 456 6.93 -32.57 -14.43
C LEU A 456 8.06 -33.54 -14.10
N ARG A 457 7.75 -34.70 -13.51
CA ARG A 457 8.72 -35.73 -13.12
C ARG A 457 9.39 -36.39 -14.33
N ALA A 458 8.63 -36.68 -15.38
CA ALA A 458 9.13 -37.31 -16.61
C ALA A 458 9.77 -36.31 -17.60
N CYS A 459 9.81 -35.02 -17.27
CA CYS A 459 10.32 -34.01 -18.20
C CYS A 459 11.85 -34.16 -18.42
N PRO A 460 12.34 -34.28 -19.67
CA PRO A 460 13.76 -34.48 -19.99
C PRO A 460 14.69 -33.38 -19.47
N CYS A 461 14.17 -32.18 -19.19
CA CYS A 461 14.98 -31.08 -18.65
C CYS A 461 15.61 -31.39 -17.27
N ALA A 462 15.31 -32.56 -16.68
CA ALA A 462 15.93 -33.04 -15.45
C ALA A 462 17.41 -33.32 -15.64
N GLU A 463 17.74 -33.88 -16.79
CA GLU A 463 19.10 -34.28 -17.13
C GLU A 463 19.87 -33.11 -17.78
N GLU A 464 19.16 -32.05 -18.16
CA GLU A 464 19.72 -30.86 -18.84
C GLU A 464 20.17 -29.74 -17.86
N GLN A 465 20.08 -29.94 -16.55
CA GLN A 465 20.43 -28.95 -15.49
C GLN A 465 19.71 -27.59 -15.61
N ARG A 466 18.45 -27.57 -16.06
CA ARG A 466 17.63 -26.34 -16.16
C ARG A 466 16.57 -26.27 -15.07
N ARG A 467 16.27 -25.07 -14.54
CA ARG A 467 15.25 -24.85 -13.49
C ARG A 467 13.84 -25.20 -13.98
N ALA A 468 13.50 -24.85 -15.22
CA ALA A 468 12.30 -25.26 -15.94
C ALA A 468 12.53 -25.12 -17.46
N CYS A 469 11.53 -25.45 -18.29
CA CYS A 469 11.61 -25.27 -19.75
C CYS A 469 10.22 -25.04 -20.37
N HIS A 470 10.15 -24.63 -21.65
CA HIS A 470 8.87 -24.46 -22.38
C HIS A 470 8.06 -25.75 -22.58
N ARG A 471 8.67 -26.93 -22.38
CA ARG A 471 7.98 -28.22 -22.45
C ARG A 471 7.20 -28.54 -21.17
N CYS A 472 7.55 -27.90 -20.05
CA CYS A 472 6.85 -28.08 -18.77
C CYS A 472 6.16 -26.80 -18.27
N LEU A 473 6.90 -25.73 -17.93
CA LEU A 473 6.35 -24.58 -17.21
C LEU A 473 6.42 -23.26 -18.01
N HIS A 474 7.55 -22.92 -18.67
CA HIS A 474 7.72 -21.59 -19.28
C HIS A 474 6.70 -21.23 -20.37
N ARG A 475 6.08 -22.22 -21.03
CA ARG A 475 5.01 -21.95 -22.01
C ARG A 475 3.78 -21.28 -21.39
N TYR A 476 3.56 -21.50 -20.10
CA TYR A 476 2.42 -20.97 -19.35
C TYR A 476 2.84 -19.90 -18.34
N THR A 477 4.12 -19.53 -18.34
CA THR A 477 4.70 -18.52 -17.46
C THR A 477 4.99 -17.26 -18.27
N PRO A 478 4.43 -16.09 -17.90
CA PRO A 478 4.83 -14.82 -18.50
C PRO A 478 6.34 -14.63 -18.42
N GLU A 479 6.95 -14.05 -19.46
CA GLU A 479 8.40 -13.98 -19.65
C GLU A 479 9.16 -13.46 -18.43
N GLN A 480 8.63 -12.40 -17.80
CA GLN A 480 9.15 -11.79 -16.58
C GLN A 480 9.21 -12.70 -15.34
N PHE A 481 8.51 -13.84 -15.31
CA PHE A 481 8.50 -14.79 -14.20
C PHE A 481 9.21 -16.10 -14.56
N GLN A 482 9.78 -16.22 -15.76
CA GLN A 482 10.39 -17.47 -16.20
C GLN A 482 11.64 -17.81 -15.38
N ASP A 483 12.36 -16.81 -14.86
CA ASP A 483 13.56 -17.02 -14.02
C ASP A 483 13.23 -17.45 -12.58
N ASP A 484 12.00 -17.21 -12.11
CA ASP A 484 11.56 -17.57 -10.75
C ASP A 484 11.03 -18.99 -10.66
N VAL A 485 10.44 -19.49 -11.75
CA VAL A 485 9.72 -20.76 -11.76
C VAL A 485 10.66 -21.96 -11.78
N SER A 486 10.51 -22.84 -10.77
CA SER A 486 11.33 -24.04 -10.58
C SER A 486 10.47 -25.30 -10.65
N ARG A 487 10.87 -26.23 -11.53
CA ARG A 487 10.26 -27.55 -11.62
C ARG A 487 10.41 -28.34 -10.33
N GLN A 488 11.56 -28.23 -9.65
CA GLN A 488 11.80 -28.96 -8.40
C GLN A 488 10.86 -28.48 -7.29
N THR A 489 10.67 -27.16 -7.18
CA THR A 489 9.75 -26.55 -6.21
C THR A 489 8.30 -26.97 -6.49
N ALA A 490 7.89 -26.99 -7.75
CA ALA A 490 6.57 -27.45 -8.16
C ALA A 490 6.33 -28.94 -7.82
N LEU A 491 7.35 -29.80 -7.99
CA LEU A 491 7.27 -31.21 -7.60
C LEU A 491 7.09 -31.37 -6.09
N THR A 492 7.86 -30.64 -5.27
CA THR A 492 7.74 -30.68 -3.80
C THR A 492 6.36 -30.22 -3.33
N MET A 493 5.80 -29.16 -3.94
CA MET A 493 4.44 -28.70 -3.63
C MET A 493 3.40 -29.77 -3.97
N LEU A 494 3.47 -30.37 -5.16
CA LEU A 494 2.54 -31.43 -5.58
C LEU A 494 2.69 -32.71 -4.74
N GLU A 495 3.91 -33.08 -4.34
CA GLU A 495 4.14 -34.23 -3.46
C GLU A 495 3.50 -34.04 -2.09
N SER A 496 3.63 -32.83 -1.51
CA SER A 496 3.04 -32.52 -0.20
C SER A 496 1.51 -32.58 -0.18
N LEU A 497 0.88 -32.44 -1.36
CA LEU A 497 -0.57 -32.51 -1.53
C LEU A 497 -1.06 -33.92 -1.85
N LEU A 498 -0.29 -34.71 -2.61
CA LEU A 498 -0.72 -36.02 -3.13
C LEU A 498 -0.31 -37.21 -2.25
N PHE A 499 0.76 -37.09 -1.44
CA PHE A 499 1.35 -38.25 -0.75
C PHE A 499 1.64 -37.97 0.74
N LYS A 500 1.55 -39.01 1.57
CA LYS A 500 2.11 -39.03 2.94
C LYS A 500 3.46 -39.76 2.91
N GLY A 501 4.30 -39.57 3.95
CA GLY A 501 5.65 -40.15 4.02
C GLY A 501 5.67 -41.66 3.70
N GLU A 502 6.68 -42.11 2.95
CA GLU A 502 6.82 -43.44 2.33
C GLU A 502 5.96 -43.73 1.07
N GLY A 503 5.37 -42.70 0.44
CA GLY A 503 4.76 -42.83 -0.90
C GLY A 503 3.34 -43.41 -0.89
N GLU A 504 2.69 -43.43 0.29
CA GLU A 504 1.27 -43.76 0.44
C GLU A 504 0.38 -42.58 0.00
N ASP A 505 -0.83 -42.87 -0.51
CA ASP A 505 -1.80 -41.86 -0.96
C ASP A 505 -2.21 -40.94 0.20
N GLY A 506 -1.91 -39.65 0.07
CA GLY A 506 -2.13 -38.65 1.12
C GLY A 506 -3.43 -37.85 0.95
N TRP A 507 -4.19 -38.14 -0.10
CA TRP A 507 -5.37 -37.39 -0.50
C TRP A 507 -6.60 -37.70 0.38
N ASP A 508 -6.63 -37.12 1.58
CA ASP A 508 -7.77 -37.19 2.51
C ASP A 508 -8.62 -35.90 2.44
N THR A 509 -9.91 -36.03 2.16
CA THR A 509 -10.85 -34.89 2.09
C THR A 509 -12.03 -35.07 3.04
N SER A 510 -12.48 -34.00 3.70
CA SER A 510 -13.66 -33.97 4.58
C SER A 510 -14.55 -32.76 4.30
N GLU A 511 -15.83 -32.87 4.66
CA GLU A 511 -16.84 -31.84 4.36
C GLU A 511 -16.87 -30.73 5.43
N VAL A 512 -16.81 -29.48 4.97
CA VAL A 512 -16.96 -28.27 5.80
C VAL A 512 -17.92 -27.28 5.14
N GLU A 513 -18.62 -26.47 5.93
CA GLU A 513 -19.71 -25.56 5.52
C GLU A 513 -19.23 -24.24 4.86
N HIS A 514 -18.04 -23.73 5.22
CA HIS A 514 -17.20 -22.76 4.47
C HIS A 514 -15.82 -22.55 5.14
N THR A 515 -14.86 -21.98 4.42
CA THR A 515 -13.44 -21.83 4.83
C THR A 515 -13.18 -20.78 5.93
N GLY A 516 -14.17 -19.99 6.34
CA GLY A 516 -14.05 -18.87 7.30
C GLY A 516 -14.16 -19.20 8.79
N LEU A 517 -14.04 -20.46 9.23
CA LEU A 517 -14.25 -20.87 10.62
C LEU A 517 -12.97 -20.88 11.49
N VAL A 518 -12.02 -19.97 11.27
CA VAL A 518 -10.71 -19.96 11.96
C VAL A 518 -10.41 -18.57 12.57
N GLY A 519 -10.65 -18.35 13.88
CA GLY A 519 -10.54 -17.05 14.60
C GLY A 519 -9.21 -16.76 15.33
N LEU A 520 -9.14 -15.71 16.19
CA LEU A 520 -7.97 -15.31 17.03
C LEU A 520 -7.37 -16.48 17.83
N ASP A 521 -8.22 -17.43 18.26
CA ASP A 521 -7.81 -18.64 18.96
C ASP A 521 -6.88 -19.54 18.12
N ALA A 522 -6.85 -19.36 16.79
CA ALA A 522 -5.94 -20.06 15.88
C ALA A 522 -4.59 -19.35 15.67
N GLN A 523 -4.40 -18.16 16.25
CA GLN A 523 -3.15 -17.37 16.19
C GLN A 523 -2.39 -17.31 17.51
N VAL A 524 -3.06 -17.66 18.60
CA VAL A 524 -2.41 -17.89 19.87
C VAL A 524 -1.53 -19.12 19.74
N GLU A 525 -0.23 -18.98 19.97
CA GLU A 525 0.72 -20.08 19.86
C GLU A 525 1.02 -20.74 21.21
N SER A 526 0.63 -20.11 22.32
CA SER A 526 0.89 -20.62 23.67
C SER A 526 -0.30 -20.50 24.64
N ASP A 527 -0.38 -21.42 25.60
CA ASP A 527 -1.40 -21.39 26.66
C ASP A 527 -1.38 -20.07 27.45
N LEU A 528 -0.21 -19.43 27.56
CA LEU A 528 -0.05 -18.17 28.28
C LEU A 528 -0.72 -17.01 27.54
N GLU A 529 -0.62 -16.99 26.21
CA GLU A 529 -1.30 -16.01 25.34
C GLU A 529 -2.81 -16.17 25.37
N ALA A 530 -3.31 -17.41 25.31
CA ALA A 530 -4.74 -17.70 25.39
C ALA A 530 -5.30 -17.15 26.71
N ARG A 531 -4.60 -17.43 27.81
CA ARG A 531 -4.99 -16.99 29.15
C ARG A 531 -4.96 -15.48 29.31
N PHE A 532 -3.97 -14.79 28.76
CA PHE A 532 -3.93 -13.33 28.79
C PHE A 532 -5.13 -12.73 28.06
N LEU A 533 -5.46 -13.23 26.87
CA LEU A 533 -6.60 -12.77 26.11
C LEU A 533 -7.93 -13.05 26.83
N THR A 534 -8.09 -14.22 27.44
CA THR A 534 -9.25 -14.54 28.29
C THR A 534 -9.35 -13.60 29.50
N ALA A 535 -8.25 -13.37 30.21
CA ALA A 535 -8.24 -12.48 31.37
C ALA A 535 -8.63 -11.04 30.99
N LEU A 536 -8.16 -10.55 29.84
CA LEU A 536 -8.55 -9.23 29.33
C LEU A 536 -10.04 -9.19 28.95
N ARG A 537 -10.56 -10.21 28.26
CA ARG A 537 -11.99 -10.34 27.93
C ARG A 537 -12.87 -10.30 29.19
N ASP A 538 -12.47 -11.04 30.22
CA ASP A 538 -13.24 -11.12 31.46
C ASP A 538 -13.18 -9.81 32.27
N TRP A 539 -12.03 -9.13 32.27
CA TRP A 539 -11.90 -7.81 32.89
C TRP A 539 -12.81 -6.75 32.24
N VAL A 540 -12.89 -6.71 30.90
CA VAL A 540 -13.77 -5.78 30.19
C VAL A 540 -15.24 -6.03 30.53
N LYS A 541 -15.68 -7.29 30.67
CA LYS A 541 -17.08 -7.62 31.00
C LYS A 541 -17.55 -7.04 32.33
N VAL A 542 -16.62 -6.82 33.27
CA VAL A 542 -16.92 -6.31 34.62
C VAL A 542 -16.54 -4.84 34.79
N THR A 543 -16.10 -4.18 33.72
CA THR A 543 -15.63 -2.80 33.72
C THR A 543 -16.55 -1.94 32.83
N ASP A 544 -17.29 -1.03 33.44
CA ASP A 544 -18.37 -0.28 32.76
C ASP A 544 -17.87 0.72 31.70
N ASP A 545 -16.61 1.14 31.79
CA ASP A 545 -16.02 2.19 30.93
C ASP A 545 -15.01 1.63 29.91
N ALA A 546 -15.04 0.31 29.68
CA ALA A 546 -14.18 -0.37 28.71
C ALA A 546 -14.98 -1.34 27.83
N ALA A 547 -14.60 -1.45 26.56
CA ALA A 547 -15.17 -2.42 25.62
C ALA A 547 -14.07 -3.06 24.77
N LEU A 548 -14.10 -4.38 24.61
CA LEU A 548 -13.25 -5.15 23.71
C LEU A 548 -14.15 -5.82 22.69
N ASP A 549 -14.06 -5.37 21.45
CA ASP A 549 -14.81 -5.90 20.32
C ASP A 549 -13.88 -6.76 19.46
N GLU A 550 -14.30 -7.99 19.16
CA GLU A 550 -13.52 -8.95 18.39
C GLU A 550 -14.28 -9.17 17.08
N ASP A 551 -13.73 -8.64 16.00
CA ASP A 551 -14.37 -8.49 14.69
C ASP A 551 -14.40 -9.81 13.87
N GLY A 552 -14.11 -10.95 14.51
CA GLY A 552 -13.96 -12.24 13.83
C GLY A 552 -12.70 -12.30 12.95
N HIS A 553 -11.78 -11.34 13.09
CA HIS A 553 -10.48 -11.31 12.42
C HIS A 553 -9.35 -11.57 13.42
N ALA A 554 -8.10 -11.52 12.94
CA ALA A 554 -6.85 -11.64 13.68
C ALA A 554 -6.56 -10.48 14.67
N SER A 555 -7.56 -9.68 15.04
CA SER A 555 -7.41 -8.48 15.85
C SER A 555 -8.59 -8.27 16.81
N GLY A 556 -8.33 -7.62 17.94
CA GLY A 556 -9.35 -7.10 18.84
C GLY A 556 -9.31 -5.57 18.88
N HIS A 557 -10.40 -4.93 19.26
CA HIS A 557 -10.50 -3.49 19.40
C HIS A 557 -10.89 -3.11 20.83
N LEU A 558 -9.90 -2.65 21.62
CA LEU A 558 -10.07 -2.21 22.99
C LEU A 558 -10.36 -0.70 23.04
N ARG A 559 -11.45 -0.30 23.68
CA ARG A 559 -11.87 1.10 23.81
C ARG A 559 -12.09 1.44 25.28
N PHE A 560 -11.61 2.60 25.71
CA PHE A 560 -11.92 3.20 27.01
C PHE A 560 -12.74 4.47 26.80
N THR A 561 -13.77 4.66 27.61
CA THR A 561 -14.63 5.86 27.57
C THR A 561 -14.45 6.67 28.85
N ASP A 562 -13.94 7.90 28.75
CA ASP A 562 -13.88 8.83 29.88
C ASP A 562 -14.56 10.15 29.49
N GLY A 563 -15.81 10.33 29.93
CA GLY A 563 -16.62 11.49 29.57
C GLY A 563 -16.87 11.60 28.06
N SER A 564 -16.32 12.64 27.41
CA SER A 564 -16.46 12.89 25.96
C SER A 564 -15.35 12.28 25.10
N ASP A 565 -14.26 11.81 25.70
CA ASP A 565 -13.08 11.32 24.98
C ASP A 565 -13.05 9.79 24.96
N VAL A 566 -12.76 9.22 23.79
CA VAL A 566 -12.64 7.76 23.59
C VAL A 566 -11.19 7.42 23.24
N MET A 567 -10.55 6.63 24.09
CA MET A 567 -9.24 6.04 23.78
C MET A 567 -9.42 4.70 23.11
N HIS A 568 -9.04 4.60 21.83
CA HIS A 568 -9.21 3.40 21.01
C HIS A 568 -7.86 2.77 20.69
N TRP A 569 -7.76 1.46 20.93
CA TRP A 569 -6.61 0.62 20.66
C TRP A 569 -7.01 -0.56 19.77
N ARG A 570 -6.20 -0.86 18.76
CA ARG A 570 -6.22 -2.13 18.05
C ARG A 570 -5.23 -3.09 18.71
N LEU A 571 -5.72 -4.23 19.16
CA LEU A 571 -4.98 -5.37 19.70
C LEU A 571 -4.68 -6.36 18.58
N THR A 572 -3.41 -6.74 18.42
CA THR A 572 -2.96 -7.76 17.45
C THR A 572 -2.04 -8.74 18.15
N ALA A 573 -2.17 -10.04 17.85
CA ALA A 573 -1.28 -11.08 18.36
C ALA A 573 -0.08 -11.30 17.42
N GLN A 574 1.05 -11.78 17.96
CA GLN A 574 2.19 -12.30 17.21
C GLN A 574 2.77 -11.35 16.14
N ARG A 575 2.92 -10.06 16.46
CA ARG A 575 3.49 -9.07 15.52
C ARG A 575 5.02 -9.20 15.43
N GLN A 576 5.54 -9.36 14.21
CA GLN A 576 6.98 -9.36 13.93
C GLN A 576 7.53 -7.93 14.00
N LEU A 577 8.63 -7.75 14.73
CA LEU A 577 9.43 -6.53 14.80
C LEU A 577 10.89 -6.86 14.43
N GLU A 578 11.74 -5.86 14.25
CA GLU A 578 13.17 -6.06 13.98
C GLU A 578 13.82 -6.92 15.08
N GLY A 579 14.15 -8.17 14.74
CA GLY A 579 14.86 -9.11 15.63
C GLY A 579 14.04 -9.74 16.76
N THR A 580 12.72 -9.49 16.85
CA THR A 580 11.86 -10.08 17.90
C THR A 580 10.39 -10.10 17.47
N ARG A 581 9.57 -10.97 18.08
CA ARG A 581 8.12 -11.06 17.85
C ARG A 581 7.40 -10.77 19.16
N THR A 582 6.40 -9.88 19.13
CA THR A 582 5.61 -9.54 20.33
C THR A 582 4.43 -10.48 20.48
N ASP A 583 4.09 -10.87 21.69
CA ASP A 583 2.90 -11.69 21.94
C ASP A 583 1.62 -10.91 21.67
N PHE A 584 1.54 -9.67 22.15
CA PHE A 584 0.45 -8.75 21.84
C PHE A 584 0.97 -7.33 21.58
N THR A 585 0.42 -6.65 20.57
CA THR A 585 0.69 -5.23 20.31
C THR A 585 -0.63 -4.45 20.32
N PHE A 586 -0.68 -3.41 21.17
CA PHE A 586 -1.73 -2.40 21.18
C PHE A 586 -1.29 -1.20 20.35
N THR A 587 -2.02 -0.87 19.29
CA THR A 587 -1.75 0.30 18.45
C THR A 587 -2.89 1.30 18.60
N ARG A 588 -2.57 2.55 18.95
CA ARG A 588 -3.57 3.60 19.12
C ARG A 588 -4.26 3.89 17.78
N VAL A 589 -5.58 4.04 17.82
CA VAL A 589 -6.42 4.36 16.66
C VAL A 589 -7.00 5.77 16.84
N GLY A 590 -6.92 6.60 15.80
CA GLY A 590 -7.52 7.93 15.79
C GLY A 590 -6.73 9.05 16.50
N GLY A 591 -5.42 8.86 16.73
CA GLY A 591 -4.53 9.87 17.33
C GLY A 591 -3.07 9.72 16.89
N PRO A 592 -2.11 10.42 17.53
CA PRO A 592 -0.68 10.24 17.27
C PRO A 592 -0.30 8.76 17.37
N THR A 593 0.44 8.26 16.37
CA THR A 593 0.82 6.85 16.31
C THR A 593 1.63 6.47 17.54
N GLN A 594 1.03 5.64 18.39
CA GLN A 594 1.65 5.11 19.60
C GLN A 594 1.35 3.62 19.68
N SER A 595 2.37 2.83 19.98
CA SER A 595 2.24 1.39 20.16
C SER A 595 2.81 0.94 21.50
N VAL A 596 2.09 0.02 22.13
CA VAL A 596 2.51 -0.66 23.36
C VAL A 596 2.68 -2.13 23.05
N HIS A 597 3.87 -2.66 23.34
CA HIS A 597 4.24 -4.03 23.02
C HIS A 597 4.29 -4.86 24.31
N VAL A 598 3.48 -5.91 24.35
CA VAL A 598 3.36 -6.81 25.49
C VAL A 598 4.12 -8.11 25.19
N TYR A 599 5.00 -8.45 26.11
CA TYR A 599 5.71 -9.73 26.17
C TYR A 599 5.18 -10.56 27.32
N LEU A 600 4.73 -11.76 27.00
CA LEU A 600 4.25 -12.76 27.93
C LEU A 600 5.40 -13.69 28.29
N GLU A 601 5.81 -13.60 29.55
CA GLU A 601 7.06 -14.16 30.02
C GLU A 601 6.77 -15.47 30.77
N GLY A 602 7.20 -16.58 30.17
CA GLY A 602 7.14 -17.91 30.76
C GLY A 602 8.49 -18.32 31.36
N PHE A 603 8.57 -18.46 32.69
CA PHE A 603 9.82 -18.77 33.39
C PHE A 603 10.56 -19.97 32.77
N ARG A 604 9.82 -21.07 32.52
CA ARG A 604 10.38 -22.31 31.93
C ARG A 604 11.06 -22.07 30.56
N PHE A 605 10.56 -21.13 29.77
CA PHE A 605 10.98 -20.91 28.39
C PHE A 605 12.00 -19.77 28.25
N HIS A 606 12.13 -18.89 29.25
CA HIS A 606 13.00 -17.70 29.16
C HIS A 606 14.08 -17.62 30.24
N ALA A 607 13.89 -18.26 31.39
CA ALA A 607 14.74 -18.12 32.57
C ALA A 607 14.99 -19.47 33.28
N SER A 608 14.77 -20.60 32.61
CA SER A 608 15.14 -21.92 33.13
C SER A 608 16.57 -22.27 32.76
N ARG A 609 17.12 -23.31 33.39
CA ARG A 609 18.46 -23.80 33.04
C ARG A 609 18.57 -24.28 31.59
N GLU A 610 17.51 -24.90 31.06
CA GLU A 610 17.47 -25.37 29.67
C GLU A 610 17.34 -24.20 28.67
N HIS A 611 16.67 -23.11 29.08
CA HIS A 611 16.36 -21.96 28.23
C HIS A 611 16.71 -20.66 28.96
N ASN A 612 18.01 -20.43 29.15
CA ASN A 612 18.52 -19.20 29.78
C ASN A 612 18.67 -18.09 28.74
N LEU A 613 17.59 -17.34 28.51
CA LEU A 613 17.52 -16.24 27.55
C LEU A 613 17.48 -14.86 28.23
N ILE A 614 17.72 -14.80 29.54
CA ILE A 614 17.53 -13.60 30.38
C ILE A 614 18.27 -12.38 29.81
N ALA A 615 19.58 -12.49 29.60
CA ALA A 615 20.42 -11.40 29.08
C ALA A 615 20.03 -11.00 27.66
N LYS A 616 19.75 -11.98 26.80
CA LYS A 616 19.39 -11.75 25.39
C LYS A 616 18.06 -11.02 25.27
N ASN A 617 17.03 -11.50 25.97
CA ASN A 617 15.69 -10.93 25.93
C ASN A 617 15.67 -9.52 26.54
N ALA A 618 16.49 -9.26 27.58
CA ALA A 618 16.67 -7.90 28.10
C ALA A 618 17.24 -6.94 27.04
N ALA A 619 18.33 -7.31 26.39
CA ALA A 619 18.95 -6.48 25.35
C ALA A 619 18.00 -6.19 24.18
N GLN A 620 17.24 -7.20 23.73
CA GLN A 620 16.22 -7.02 22.68
C GLN A 620 15.16 -5.97 23.08
N ARG A 621 14.67 -6.03 24.32
CA ARG A 621 13.69 -5.04 24.80
C ARG A 621 14.29 -3.66 25.02
N THR A 622 15.54 -3.56 25.46
CA THR A 622 16.24 -2.27 25.55
C THR A 622 16.36 -1.63 24.18
N GLY A 623 16.67 -2.39 23.12
CA GLY A 623 16.65 -1.90 21.74
C GLY A 623 15.28 -1.37 21.31
N LEU A 624 14.19 -2.06 21.64
CA LEU A 624 12.84 -1.56 21.36
C LEU A 624 12.54 -0.24 22.11
N ARG A 625 12.99 -0.11 23.36
CA ARG A 625 12.83 1.13 24.14
C ARG A 625 13.65 2.28 23.56
N ALA A 626 14.84 2.01 23.05
CA ALA A 626 15.68 2.99 22.35
C ALA A 626 14.99 3.52 21.08
N ASP A 627 14.30 2.65 20.35
CA ASP A 627 13.43 3.01 19.22
C ASP A 627 12.16 3.80 19.60
N GLY A 628 12.01 4.22 20.85
CA GLY A 628 10.85 4.96 21.36
C GLY A 628 9.60 4.09 21.58
N LYS A 629 9.72 2.76 21.54
CA LYS A 629 8.59 1.85 21.78
C LYS A 629 8.41 1.59 23.28
N VAL A 630 7.15 1.48 23.74
CA VAL A 630 6.84 1.15 25.14
C VAL A 630 6.65 -0.35 25.30
N VAL A 631 7.32 -0.94 26.28
CA VAL A 631 7.36 -2.40 26.47
C VAL A 631 6.81 -2.77 27.85
N PHE A 632 5.83 -3.68 27.88
CA PHE A 632 5.29 -4.27 29.11
C PHE A 632 5.53 -5.77 29.14
N GLN A 633 5.88 -6.27 30.32
CA GLN A 633 6.25 -7.66 30.57
C GLN A 633 5.31 -8.24 31.61
N ILE A 634 4.63 -9.34 31.27
CA ILE A 634 3.58 -9.95 32.09
C ILE A 634 3.84 -11.45 32.20
N THR A 635 3.77 -11.99 33.41
CA THR A 635 4.01 -13.41 33.66
C THR A 635 2.73 -14.20 33.91
N TRP A 636 2.82 -15.53 33.82
CA TRP A 636 1.74 -16.45 34.20
C TRP A 636 1.16 -16.16 35.59
N ALA A 637 2.04 -15.86 36.54
CA ALA A 637 1.67 -15.59 37.92
C ALA A 637 0.96 -14.24 38.09
N ASP A 638 1.20 -13.28 37.18
CA ASP A 638 0.51 -11.99 37.20
C ASP A 638 -0.92 -12.14 36.67
N ILE A 639 -1.13 -12.99 35.66
CA ILE A 639 -2.47 -13.39 35.21
C ILE A 639 -3.23 -14.13 36.32
N ASP A 640 -2.59 -15.09 37.00
CA ASP A 640 -3.23 -15.82 38.13
C ASP A 640 -3.72 -14.86 39.23
N LEU A 641 -2.89 -13.85 39.56
CA LEU A 641 -3.21 -12.84 40.57
C LEU A 641 -4.27 -11.86 40.10
N PHE A 642 -4.30 -11.54 38.81
CA PHE A 642 -5.30 -10.66 38.20
C PHE A 642 -6.69 -11.32 38.13
N GLU A 643 -6.75 -12.60 37.78
CA GLU A 643 -7.99 -13.40 37.79
C GLU A 643 -8.51 -13.70 39.21
N GLY A 644 -7.74 -13.39 40.26
CA GLY A 644 -8.12 -13.66 41.65
C GLY A 644 -8.21 -15.16 41.99
N ARG A 645 -7.46 -16.02 41.29
CA ARG A 645 -7.51 -17.47 41.53
C ARG A 645 -6.99 -17.81 42.94
N PRO A 646 -7.67 -18.70 43.69
CA PRO A 646 -7.17 -19.16 44.98
C PRO A 646 -5.88 -19.98 44.77
N GLY A 647 -4.75 -19.40 45.13
CA GLY A 647 -3.43 -19.99 44.91
C GLY A 647 -2.39 -19.54 45.94
N ARG A 648 -1.24 -20.23 45.94
CA ARG A 648 -0.05 -19.87 46.73
C ARG A 648 0.83 -18.82 46.04
N THR A 649 0.40 -18.30 44.89
CA THR A 649 1.14 -17.33 44.09
C THR A 649 1.31 -16.03 44.88
N ARG A 650 2.57 -15.63 45.12
CA ARG A 650 2.89 -14.38 45.84
C ARG A 650 3.03 -13.24 44.83
N PRO A 651 2.51 -12.03 45.11
CA PRO A 651 2.72 -10.88 44.24
C PRO A 651 4.18 -10.43 44.30
N ALA A 652 4.71 -9.97 43.16
CA ALA A 652 6.01 -9.30 43.10
C ALA A 652 5.92 -7.84 43.62
N TRP A 653 4.69 -7.28 43.63
CA TRP A 653 4.39 -5.94 44.12
C TRP A 653 3.74 -5.95 45.53
N PRO A 654 3.86 -4.84 46.28
CA PRO A 654 4.84 -3.77 46.07
C PRO A 654 6.28 -4.31 46.26
N PRO A 655 7.29 -3.72 45.61
CA PRO A 655 8.68 -4.21 45.67
C PRO A 655 9.34 -3.91 47.03
N TYR A 656 8.70 -3.12 47.89
CA TYR A 656 9.08 -2.85 49.27
C TYR A 656 7.85 -2.39 50.06
N ARG A 657 7.91 -2.48 51.40
CA ARG A 657 6.77 -2.21 52.30
C ARG A 657 7.12 -1.20 53.40
N GLY A 658 6.09 -0.79 54.14
CA GLY A 658 6.24 0.02 55.34
C GLY A 658 6.67 1.46 55.02
N THR A 659 7.70 1.95 55.73
CA THR A 659 8.20 3.33 55.62
C THR A 659 8.65 3.68 54.20
N ALA A 660 9.29 2.75 53.49
CA ALA A 660 9.71 2.93 52.09
C ALA A 660 8.52 3.19 51.15
N GLN A 661 7.40 2.48 51.36
CA GLN A 661 6.19 2.65 50.56
C GLN A 661 5.52 4.00 50.81
N GLU A 662 5.46 4.43 52.07
CA GLU A 662 4.90 5.73 52.44
C GLU A 662 5.78 6.89 51.97
N GLN A 663 7.10 6.68 51.91
CA GLN A 663 8.06 7.63 51.36
C GLN A 663 7.94 7.77 49.84
N ALA A 664 7.79 6.67 49.10
CA ALA A 664 7.53 6.72 47.65
C ALA A 664 6.26 7.52 47.32
N LYS A 665 5.18 7.24 48.05
CA LYS A 665 3.91 7.97 47.96
C LYS A 665 4.06 9.46 48.28
N ALA A 666 4.87 9.81 49.29
CA ALA A 666 5.12 11.20 49.66
C ALA A 666 5.96 11.92 48.60
N ALA A 667 6.95 11.24 48.03
CA ALA A 667 7.75 11.77 46.92
C ALA A 667 6.88 12.02 45.68
N TYR A 668 5.94 11.12 45.35
CA TYR A 668 5.03 11.33 44.23
C TYR A 668 4.15 12.59 44.42
N GLU A 669 3.65 12.81 45.63
CA GLU A 669 2.91 14.02 45.99
C GLU A 669 3.77 15.29 45.87
N GLN A 670 5.01 15.24 46.34
CA GLN A 670 5.97 16.33 46.17
C GLN A 670 6.31 16.62 44.70
N TYR A 671 6.32 15.60 43.84
CA TYR A 671 6.49 15.76 42.39
C TYR A 671 5.20 16.21 41.68
N GLY A 672 4.14 16.57 42.42
CA GLY A 672 2.88 17.08 41.88
C GLY A 672 1.90 16.00 41.43
N GLY A 673 2.05 14.77 41.92
CA GLY A 673 1.13 13.66 41.72
C GLY A 673 0.10 13.51 42.87
N ASN A 674 -0.89 12.65 42.69
CA ASN A 674 -1.85 12.30 43.73
C ASN A 674 -1.43 11.00 44.46
N ARG A 675 -1.27 11.08 45.78
CA ARG A 675 -0.88 9.95 46.65
C ARG A 675 -1.74 8.70 46.47
N ALA A 676 -3.06 8.85 46.33
CA ALA A 676 -3.99 7.73 46.21
C ALA A 676 -3.77 6.96 44.90
N HIS A 677 -3.72 7.69 43.78
CA HIS A 677 -3.54 7.11 42.44
C HIS A 677 -2.18 6.41 42.27
N PHE A 678 -1.17 6.78 43.05
CA PHE A 678 0.14 6.12 43.00
C PHE A 678 0.06 4.65 43.43
N GLY A 679 -0.67 4.37 44.52
CA GLY A 679 -0.82 3.01 45.03
C GLY A 679 -1.55 2.10 44.06
N GLU A 680 -2.60 2.62 43.42
CA GLU A 680 -3.47 1.89 42.48
C GLU A 680 -2.81 1.61 41.12
N THR A 681 -1.77 2.36 40.75
CA THR A 681 -1.12 2.24 39.43
C THR A 681 0.27 1.64 39.49
N VAL A 682 1.07 1.99 40.50
CA VAL A 682 2.45 1.55 40.65
C VAL A 682 2.54 0.33 41.55
N PHE A 683 1.90 0.35 42.73
CA PHE A 683 1.89 -0.78 43.66
C PHE A 683 0.78 -1.80 43.36
N ALA A 684 0.57 -2.07 42.07
CA ALA A 684 -0.49 -2.90 41.53
C ALA A 684 0.05 -4.01 40.63
N ASN A 685 -0.84 -4.86 40.12
CA ASN A 685 -0.48 -5.93 39.18
C ASN A 685 0.07 -5.32 37.87
N PRO A 686 1.08 -5.92 37.23
CA PRO A 686 1.56 -5.49 35.91
C PRO A 686 0.46 -5.28 34.85
N ILE A 687 -0.62 -6.08 34.87
CA ILE A 687 -1.78 -5.90 33.98
C ILE A 687 -2.56 -4.62 34.33
N ASP A 688 -2.76 -4.33 35.62
CA ASP A 688 -3.38 -3.07 36.07
C ASP A 688 -2.53 -1.87 35.68
N THR A 689 -1.20 -1.96 35.82
CA THR A 689 -0.26 -0.91 35.40
C THR A 689 -0.31 -0.70 33.88
N LEU A 690 -0.38 -1.77 33.07
CA LEU A 690 -0.55 -1.69 31.62
C LEU A 690 -1.88 -0.99 31.26
N ILE A 691 -2.99 -1.40 31.87
CA ILE A 691 -4.30 -0.79 31.61
C ILE A 691 -4.29 0.70 32.01
N ALA A 692 -3.67 1.04 33.15
CA ALA A 692 -3.51 2.43 33.55
C ALA A 692 -2.69 3.24 32.54
N TYR A 693 -1.67 2.63 31.90
CA TYR A 693 -0.87 3.28 30.86
C TYR A 693 -1.70 3.49 29.58
N LEU A 694 -2.46 2.47 29.15
CA LEU A 694 -3.31 2.56 27.96
C LEU A 694 -4.44 3.61 28.10
N ARG A 695 -4.80 3.97 29.33
CA ARG A 695 -5.76 5.03 29.66
C ARG A 695 -5.14 6.43 29.73
N ASP A 696 -3.86 6.54 30.12
CA ASP A 696 -3.16 7.82 30.32
C ASP A 696 -1.73 7.74 29.79
N LEU A 697 -1.53 8.33 28.60
CA LEU A 697 -0.29 8.26 27.83
C LEU A 697 0.68 9.42 28.16
N ASP A 698 0.41 10.19 29.20
CA ASP A 698 1.26 11.32 29.61
C ASP A 698 2.61 10.83 30.16
N ALA A 699 3.64 10.91 29.31
CA ALA A 699 5.01 10.51 29.64
C ALA A 699 5.55 11.25 30.88
N THR A 700 5.14 12.50 31.13
CA THR A 700 5.57 13.28 32.30
C THR A 700 4.94 12.75 33.59
N ARG A 701 3.72 12.21 33.51
CA ARG A 701 3.09 11.59 34.68
C ARG A 701 3.72 10.24 35.00
N TRP A 702 4.03 9.45 33.99
CA TRP A 702 4.73 8.17 34.16
C TRP A 702 6.17 8.32 34.64
N SER A 703 6.88 9.35 34.18
CA SER A 703 8.23 9.64 34.68
C SER A 703 8.22 10.04 36.16
N ARG A 704 7.22 10.83 36.60
CA ARG A 704 7.02 11.15 38.03
C ARG A 704 6.71 9.91 38.87
N ARG A 705 5.90 8.97 38.36
CA ARG A 705 5.63 7.69 39.02
C ARG A 705 6.92 6.87 39.18
N ALA A 706 7.72 6.76 38.12
CA ALA A 706 8.99 6.04 38.16
C ALA A 706 10.00 6.64 39.15
N ARG A 707 10.16 7.98 39.13
CA ARG A 707 11.03 8.70 40.09
C ARG A 707 10.61 8.42 41.53
N ALA A 708 9.32 8.54 41.84
CA ALA A 708 8.79 8.28 43.17
C ALA A 708 9.02 6.83 43.64
N LEU A 709 8.90 5.86 42.73
CA LEU A 709 9.21 4.45 43.01
C LEU A 709 10.68 4.26 43.38
N VAL A 710 11.62 4.92 42.69
CA VAL A 710 13.06 4.83 43.03
C VAL A 710 13.35 5.57 44.34
N THR A 711 12.75 6.74 44.58
CA THR A 711 12.92 7.48 45.84
C THR A 711 12.58 6.63 47.06
N GLY A 712 11.55 5.78 46.98
CA GLY A 712 11.17 4.86 48.06
C GLY A 712 12.28 3.91 48.51
N LEU A 713 13.21 3.54 47.63
CA LEU A 713 14.35 2.68 47.96
C LEU A 713 15.26 3.31 49.03
N THR A 714 15.32 4.63 49.14
CA THR A 714 16.09 5.29 50.21
C THR A 714 15.54 5.00 51.61
N GLY A 715 14.26 4.63 51.72
CA GLY A 715 13.61 4.23 52.97
C GLY A 715 13.70 2.74 53.29
N VAL A 716 14.32 1.93 52.42
CA VAL A 716 14.52 0.49 52.64
C VAL A 716 15.69 0.29 53.62
N PRO A 717 15.52 -0.48 54.72
CA PRO A 717 16.56 -0.65 55.73
C PRO A 717 17.89 -1.23 55.23
N ALA A 718 17.87 -2.01 54.15
CA ALA A 718 19.06 -2.59 53.53
C ALA A 718 19.85 -1.61 52.64
N THR A 719 19.31 -0.41 52.40
CA THR A 719 19.93 0.57 51.51
C THR A 719 21.21 1.13 52.13
N THR A 720 22.30 0.99 51.38
CA THR A 720 23.64 1.43 51.78
C THR A 720 24.16 2.45 50.78
N ALA A 721 24.68 3.58 51.27
CA ALA A 721 25.39 4.55 50.44
C ALA A 721 26.73 3.97 49.99
N VAL A 722 27.00 4.05 48.68
CA VAL A 722 28.23 3.56 48.04
C VAL A 722 29.19 4.70 47.77
N ALA A 723 28.68 5.84 47.29
CA ALA A 723 29.47 7.03 47.00
C ALA A 723 28.61 8.30 47.10
N ALA A 724 29.27 9.43 47.40
CA ALA A 724 28.72 10.76 47.26
C ALA A 724 29.83 11.66 46.70
N THR A 725 29.72 12.09 45.44
CA THR A 725 30.82 12.78 44.74
C THR A 725 30.29 13.71 43.65
N GLY A 726 31.05 14.78 43.38
CA GLY A 726 30.82 15.64 42.21
C GLY A 726 31.76 15.33 41.05
N LYS A 727 32.67 14.36 41.22
CA LYS A 727 33.66 14.00 40.21
C LYS A 727 33.20 12.77 39.44
N ARG A 728 33.06 12.93 38.13
CA ARG A 728 32.70 11.86 37.18
C ARG A 728 33.56 10.61 37.33
N SER A 729 34.88 10.75 37.50
CA SER A 729 35.80 9.61 37.61
C SER A 729 35.56 8.74 38.85
N GLU A 730 35.21 9.36 39.98
CA GLU A 730 34.90 8.66 41.23
C GLU A 730 33.54 7.95 41.11
N LEU A 731 32.56 8.60 40.48
CA LEU A 731 31.23 8.03 40.21
C LEU A 731 31.29 6.80 39.31
N VAL A 732 31.97 6.91 38.17
CA VAL A 732 32.19 5.81 37.21
C VAL A 732 32.90 4.63 37.88
N THR A 733 33.92 4.91 38.70
CA THR A 733 34.65 3.87 39.46
C THR A 733 33.73 3.17 40.45
N ALA A 734 32.90 3.92 41.18
CA ALA A 734 31.95 3.36 42.14
C ALA A 734 30.90 2.45 41.46
N LEU A 735 30.30 2.90 40.36
CA LEU A 735 29.31 2.13 39.62
C LEU A 735 29.92 0.86 39.00
N ARG A 736 31.06 0.96 38.32
CA ARG A 736 31.78 -0.21 37.77
C ARG A 736 32.14 -1.22 38.84
N SER A 737 32.64 -0.75 39.99
CA SER A 737 32.99 -1.64 41.09
C SER A 737 31.78 -2.39 41.63
N GLN A 738 30.61 -1.75 41.72
CA GLN A 738 29.39 -2.43 42.18
C GLN A 738 28.84 -3.40 41.14
N LEU A 739 28.82 -3.03 39.86
CA LEU A 739 28.38 -3.93 38.79
C LEU A 739 29.30 -5.15 38.63
N SER A 740 30.61 -4.96 38.77
CA SER A 740 31.58 -6.07 38.77
C SER A 740 31.37 -7.02 39.95
N ALA A 741 31.07 -6.47 41.15
CA ALA A 741 30.77 -7.28 42.33
C ALA A 741 29.46 -8.09 42.16
N LEU A 742 28.46 -7.53 41.47
CA LEU A 742 27.23 -8.24 41.11
C LEU A 742 27.49 -9.37 40.10
N GLY A 743 28.41 -9.19 39.14
CA GLY A 743 28.80 -10.22 38.18
C GLY A 743 29.64 -11.36 38.79
N ALA A 744 30.48 -11.07 39.79
CA ALA A 744 31.36 -12.06 40.41
C ALA A 744 30.69 -12.89 41.54
N GLY A 745 29.46 -12.56 41.93
CA GLY A 745 28.76 -13.21 43.05
C GLY A 745 29.40 -12.95 44.42
N GLU A 746 30.28 -11.96 44.54
CA GLU A 746 30.99 -11.64 45.77
C GLU A 746 30.14 -10.74 46.69
N ARG A 747 29.89 -11.19 47.94
CA ARG A 747 29.37 -10.31 48.99
C ARG A 747 30.44 -9.29 49.40
N GLN A 748 30.35 -8.07 48.91
CA GLN A 748 31.14 -6.96 49.45
C GLN A 748 30.53 -6.47 50.79
N ASP A 749 30.95 -7.09 51.89
CA ASP A 749 30.58 -6.71 53.26
C ASP A 749 31.32 -5.47 53.80
N LYS A 750 32.28 -4.92 53.05
CA LYS A 750 32.99 -3.68 53.45
C LYS A 750 32.31 -2.44 52.86
N PRO A 751 31.74 -1.55 53.68
CA PRO A 751 31.33 -0.23 53.20
C PRO A 751 32.58 0.50 52.70
N VAL A 752 32.54 0.99 51.46
CA VAL A 752 33.49 2.02 51.02
C VAL A 752 33.12 3.26 51.83
N VAL A 753 33.89 3.55 52.88
CA VAL A 753 33.67 4.73 53.71
C VAL A 753 33.89 5.95 52.80
N PRO A 754 32.89 6.82 52.60
CA PRO A 754 33.10 8.06 51.88
C PRO A 754 34.18 8.85 52.62
N ASN A 755 35.26 9.24 51.94
CA ASN A 755 36.21 10.18 52.53
C ASN A 755 35.44 11.48 52.79
N SER A 756 35.21 11.77 54.07
CA SER A 756 34.28 12.76 54.58
C SER A 756 34.79 14.20 54.45
N ALA A 757 35.23 14.61 53.25
CA ALA A 757 35.73 15.96 53.02
C ALA A 757 34.90 16.80 52.03
N ASP A 758 34.13 16.19 51.10
CA ASP A 758 33.26 16.95 50.18
C ASP A 758 32.00 16.12 49.84
N ILE A 759 30.82 16.54 50.32
CA ILE A 759 29.53 15.91 49.94
C ILE A 759 29.19 16.41 48.53
N GLY A 760 29.51 15.63 47.51
CA GLY A 760 29.15 15.96 46.13
C GLY A 760 27.63 15.81 45.85
N PRO A 761 27.12 16.44 44.78
CA PRO A 761 25.69 16.48 44.46
C PRO A 761 25.11 15.15 43.94
N VAL A 762 25.96 14.19 43.56
CA VAL A 762 25.53 12.88 43.07
C VAL A 762 25.75 11.83 44.15
N HIS A 763 24.68 11.08 44.47
CA HIS A 763 24.70 10.02 45.47
C HIS A 763 24.40 8.67 44.82
N VAL A 764 25.21 7.65 45.13
CA VAL A 764 25.01 6.26 44.68
C VAL A 764 24.67 5.37 45.85
N PHE A 765 23.65 4.55 45.69
CA PHE A 765 23.14 3.63 46.69
C PHE A 765 23.03 2.22 46.12
N ARG A 766 23.28 1.23 46.98
CA ARG A 766 22.98 -0.17 46.70
C ARG A 766 21.90 -0.65 47.65
N THR A 767 20.99 -1.48 47.17
CA THR A 767 19.96 -2.09 47.99
C THR A 767 19.49 -3.40 47.38
N GLN A 768 18.52 -4.04 48.04
CA GLN A 768 17.76 -5.14 47.50
C GLN A 768 16.27 -4.86 47.72
N ASP A 769 15.43 -5.32 46.80
CA ASP A 769 13.99 -5.27 47.00
C ASP A 769 13.49 -6.35 47.99
N GLU A 770 12.18 -6.41 48.23
CA GLU A 770 11.55 -7.38 49.14
C GLU A 770 11.85 -8.84 48.76
N HIS A 771 12.14 -9.12 47.49
CA HIS A 771 12.42 -10.47 46.97
C HIS A 771 13.92 -10.75 46.83
N GLY A 772 14.77 -9.81 47.23
CA GLY A 772 16.23 -9.95 47.19
C GLY A 772 16.85 -9.64 45.82
N LEU A 773 16.14 -8.98 44.91
CA LEU A 773 16.71 -8.49 43.66
C LEU A 773 17.69 -7.34 43.94
N PRO A 774 18.97 -7.44 43.53
CA PRO A 774 19.91 -6.33 43.66
C PRO A 774 19.53 -5.13 42.80
N ILE A 775 19.52 -3.95 43.43
CA ILE A 775 19.25 -2.67 42.78
C ILE A 775 20.37 -1.69 43.13
N LEU A 776 21.02 -1.16 42.09
CA LEU A 776 21.96 -0.06 42.18
C LEU A 776 21.24 1.18 41.66
N PHE A 777 21.17 2.25 42.45
CA PHE A 777 20.47 3.45 42.04
C PHE A 777 21.24 4.71 42.45
N ALA A 778 21.10 5.75 41.65
CA ALA A 778 21.79 7.01 41.84
C ALA A 778 20.83 8.19 41.78
N LEU A 779 21.09 9.19 42.61
CA LEU A 779 20.40 10.47 42.65
C LEU A 779 21.38 11.54 42.20
N ASP A 780 21.04 12.24 41.13
CA ASP A 780 21.64 13.52 40.80
C ASP A 780 20.80 14.63 41.44
N ALA A 781 21.36 15.27 42.47
CA ALA A 781 20.77 16.39 43.18
C ALA A 781 21.50 17.72 42.88
N ALA A 782 22.22 17.81 41.74
CA ALA A 782 22.86 19.06 41.31
C ALA A 782 21.84 20.18 41.08
N ASP A 783 20.63 19.82 40.62
CA ASP A 783 19.46 20.69 40.54
C ASP A 783 18.38 20.24 41.54
N PRO A 784 18.21 20.94 42.67
CA PRO A 784 17.18 20.60 43.67
C PRO A 784 15.74 20.66 43.14
N GLU A 785 15.48 21.44 42.09
CA GLU A 785 14.15 21.55 41.48
C GLU A 785 13.89 20.40 40.48
N ASN A 786 14.96 19.77 39.97
CA ASN A 786 14.87 18.72 38.97
C ASN A 786 15.73 17.49 39.32
N LEU A 787 15.39 16.83 40.43
CA LEU A 787 16.05 15.59 40.87
C LEU A 787 15.97 14.48 39.82
N ARG A 788 17.11 13.99 39.33
CA ARG A 788 17.18 12.91 38.33
C ARG A 788 17.58 11.60 39.00
N TRP A 789 16.84 10.55 38.69
CA TRP A 789 17.04 9.23 39.26
C TRP A 789 17.48 8.25 38.19
N THR A 790 18.54 7.51 38.49
CA THR A 790 19.01 6.39 37.68
C THR A 790 18.86 5.11 38.49
N ALA A 791 18.29 4.06 37.90
CA ALA A 791 18.11 2.75 38.54
C ALA A 791 18.57 1.63 37.61
N LEU A 792 19.45 0.77 38.11
CA LEU A 792 19.98 -0.41 37.45
C LEU A 792 19.52 -1.64 38.23
N THR A 793 18.77 -2.53 37.59
CA THR A 793 18.34 -3.79 38.18
C THR A 793 19.11 -4.94 37.53
N ALA A 794 19.72 -5.81 38.34
CA ALA A 794 20.56 -6.91 37.87
C ALA A 794 20.02 -8.25 38.36
N LEU A 795 19.61 -9.13 37.43
CA LEU A 795 19.15 -10.47 37.75
C LEU A 795 20.26 -11.50 37.53
N ASP A 796 20.46 -12.38 38.53
CA ASP A 796 21.46 -13.45 38.46
C ASP A 796 21.04 -14.54 37.46
N ASP A 797 21.70 -14.60 36.31
CA ASP A 797 21.42 -15.58 35.25
C ASP A 797 22.38 -16.78 35.27
N SER A 798 23.02 -17.08 36.42
CA SER A 798 23.86 -18.26 36.55
C SER A 798 23.04 -19.55 36.74
N ASP A 799 23.49 -20.64 36.10
CA ASP A 799 22.91 -21.99 36.21
C ASP A 799 22.62 -22.46 37.65
N ALA A 800 23.35 -21.93 38.64
CA ALA A 800 23.24 -22.30 40.03
C ALA A 800 21.92 -21.86 40.69
N VAL A 801 21.29 -20.77 40.20
CA VAL A 801 20.13 -20.15 40.86
C VAL A 801 18.81 -20.34 40.12
N LEU A 802 18.85 -20.65 38.81
CA LEU A 802 17.69 -20.65 37.90
C LEU A 802 16.54 -21.56 38.35
N GLU A 803 16.80 -22.65 39.08
CA GLU A 803 15.73 -23.58 39.47
C GLU A 803 15.12 -23.30 40.86
N THR A 804 15.58 -22.27 41.58
CA THR A 804 15.10 -21.94 42.93
C THR A 804 13.82 -21.10 42.90
N ASP A 805 12.89 -21.33 43.84
CA ASP A 805 11.64 -20.57 43.92
C ASP A 805 11.88 -19.10 44.32
N GLU A 806 12.92 -18.83 45.10
CA GLU A 806 13.36 -17.47 45.41
C GLU A 806 13.85 -16.75 44.14
N HIS A 807 14.57 -17.44 43.25
CA HIS A 807 15.00 -16.84 41.99
C HIS A 807 13.84 -16.56 41.05
N LYS A 808 12.84 -17.45 40.96
CA LYS A 808 11.60 -17.19 40.19
C LYS A 808 10.89 -15.91 40.65
N LEU A 809 10.85 -15.66 41.96
CA LEU A 809 10.30 -14.41 42.51
C LEU A 809 11.18 -13.19 42.17
N ARG A 810 12.51 -13.30 42.26
CA ARG A 810 13.43 -12.23 41.83
C ARG A 810 13.29 -11.91 40.36
N TRP A 811 13.16 -12.92 39.49
CA TRP A 811 12.93 -12.74 38.07
C TRP A 811 11.63 -11.98 37.81
N ARG A 812 10.52 -12.36 38.46
CA ARG A 812 9.25 -11.61 38.35
C ARG A 812 9.37 -10.16 38.82
N SER A 813 10.07 -9.94 39.93
CA SER A 813 10.32 -8.60 40.45
C SER A 813 11.15 -7.76 39.47
N TRP A 814 12.15 -8.37 38.84
CA TRP A 814 13.00 -7.73 37.83
C TRP A 814 12.20 -7.24 36.63
N LEU A 815 11.26 -8.05 36.11
CA LEU A 815 10.34 -7.64 35.03
C LEU A 815 9.40 -6.52 35.48
N TYR A 816 8.86 -6.60 36.70
CA TYR A 816 7.99 -5.58 37.26
C TYR A 816 8.69 -4.22 37.39
N TRP A 817 9.92 -4.19 37.91
CA TRP A 817 10.71 -2.97 38.02
C TRP A 817 10.86 -2.28 36.66
N THR A 818 11.17 -3.05 35.62
CA THR A 818 11.48 -2.52 34.29
C THR A 818 10.26 -2.05 33.51
N ASN A 819 9.07 -2.54 33.85
CA ASN A 819 7.81 -1.96 33.34
C ASN A 819 7.62 -0.50 33.78
N ILE A 820 8.24 -0.07 34.89
CA ILE A 820 8.05 1.26 35.47
C ILE A 820 9.31 2.12 35.31
N THR A 821 10.50 1.59 35.58
CA THR A 821 11.75 2.38 35.51
C THR A 821 12.12 2.79 34.09
N GLN A 822 11.56 2.15 33.07
CA GLN A 822 11.71 2.58 31.67
C GLN A 822 11.30 4.04 31.44
N PHE A 823 10.44 4.61 32.30
CA PHE A 823 9.99 6.00 32.18
C PHE A 823 10.94 7.04 32.82
N LEU A 824 12.06 6.62 33.41
CA LEU A 824 13.04 7.54 34.00
C LEU A 824 13.76 8.39 32.95
N SER A 825 13.92 7.88 31.72
CA SER A 825 14.50 8.59 30.57
C SER A 825 13.76 9.88 30.24
N PHE A 826 12.42 9.89 30.35
CA PHE A 826 11.60 11.09 30.16
C PHE A 826 11.82 12.18 31.21
N ALA A 827 12.58 11.91 32.27
CA ALA A 827 12.98 12.89 33.28
C ALA A 827 14.51 13.05 33.40
N GLY A 828 15.26 12.66 32.36
CA GLY A 828 16.72 12.82 32.29
C GLY A 828 17.51 11.88 33.21
N GLY A 829 16.91 10.76 33.63
CA GLY A 829 17.60 9.67 34.32
C GLY A 829 17.54 8.36 33.52
N ASP A 830 18.02 7.26 34.08
CA ASP A 830 18.09 5.98 33.35
C ASP A 830 17.38 4.83 34.09
N GLY A 831 16.73 3.95 33.33
CA GLY A 831 16.11 2.72 33.83
C GLY A 831 16.69 1.49 33.14
N VAL A 832 17.76 0.94 33.70
CA VAL A 832 18.58 -0.10 33.05
C VAL A 832 18.19 -1.49 33.53
N GLN A 833 18.01 -2.41 32.58
CA GLN A 833 17.66 -3.82 32.82
C GLN A 833 18.85 -4.73 32.48
N LEU A 834 19.52 -5.33 33.47
CA LEU A 834 20.72 -6.14 33.28
C LEU A 834 20.56 -7.58 33.79
N ALA A 835 21.29 -8.49 33.15
CA ALA A 835 21.65 -9.78 33.73
C ALA A 835 23.05 -9.68 34.37
N THR A 836 23.34 -10.44 35.43
CA THR A 836 24.65 -10.39 36.10
C THR A 836 25.78 -10.79 35.16
N SER A 837 25.56 -11.71 34.22
CA SER A 837 26.52 -12.08 33.17
C SER A 837 26.94 -10.91 32.26
N ARG A 838 26.14 -9.85 32.19
CA ARG A 838 26.41 -8.63 31.40
C ARG A 838 26.68 -7.40 32.26
N ALA A 839 26.54 -7.50 33.58
CA ALA A 839 26.66 -6.35 34.48
C ALA A 839 28.08 -5.76 34.46
N ALA A 840 29.12 -6.60 34.48
CA ALA A 840 30.51 -6.14 34.48
C ALA A 840 30.92 -5.44 33.17
N ASP A 841 30.31 -5.82 32.05
CA ASP A 841 30.59 -5.27 30.72
C ASP A 841 29.77 -4.01 30.41
N PHE A 842 28.85 -3.61 31.30
CA PHE A 842 27.99 -2.45 31.06
C PHE A 842 28.78 -1.13 31.14
N GLU A 843 28.67 -0.32 30.09
CA GLU A 843 29.36 0.96 29.96
C GLU A 843 28.68 2.06 30.79
N VAL A 844 29.03 2.16 32.07
CA VAL A 844 28.40 3.13 32.99
C VAL A 844 28.55 4.60 32.58
N GLU A 845 29.51 4.93 31.71
CA GLU A 845 29.73 6.28 31.19
C GLU A 845 28.57 6.80 30.33
N VAL A 846 27.77 5.91 29.74
CA VAL A 846 26.61 6.30 28.92
C VAL A 846 25.50 6.88 29.78
N LEU A 847 25.45 6.55 31.07
CA LEU A 847 24.40 6.98 31.98
C LEU A 847 24.37 8.51 32.13
N ALA A 848 23.16 9.07 32.15
CA ALA A 848 22.92 10.50 32.33
C ALA A 848 23.54 11.02 33.65
N VAL A 849 23.49 10.21 34.71
CA VAL A 849 24.11 10.56 36.01
C VAL A 849 25.64 10.68 35.95
N CYS A 850 26.29 10.02 34.97
CA CYS A 850 27.73 10.17 34.70
C CYS A 850 28.04 11.31 33.73
N GLY A 851 27.03 12.06 33.27
CA GLY A 851 27.15 13.04 32.21
C GLY A 851 27.29 12.42 30.81
N GLY A 852 26.74 11.21 30.60
CA GLY A 852 26.49 10.63 29.29
C GLY A 852 25.13 11.06 28.70
N LEU A 853 24.77 10.55 27.53
CA LEU A 853 23.50 10.86 26.86
C LEU A 853 22.29 10.17 27.52
N GLY A 854 22.52 9.12 28.30
CA GLY A 854 21.51 8.16 28.77
C GLY A 854 21.59 6.85 27.98
N GLU A 855 21.22 5.73 28.58
CA GLU A 855 21.34 4.39 27.97
C GLU A 855 20.62 4.31 26.61
N LEU A 856 19.34 4.70 26.61
CA LEU A 856 18.49 4.60 25.42
C LEU A 856 18.94 5.55 24.31
N ASP A 857 19.27 6.79 24.66
CA ASP A 857 19.72 7.79 23.69
C ASP A 857 21.11 7.46 23.14
N SER A 858 21.98 6.82 23.93
CA SER A 858 23.28 6.33 23.46
C SER A 858 23.12 5.18 22.46
N ILE A 859 22.21 4.23 22.71
CA ILE A 859 21.90 3.15 21.76
C ILE A 859 21.31 3.73 20.47
N THR A 860 20.41 4.72 20.57
CA THR A 860 19.87 5.42 19.39
C THR A 860 20.96 6.17 18.63
N ALA A 861 21.91 6.80 19.33
CA ALA A 861 23.05 7.49 18.72
C ALA A 861 24.10 6.54 18.13
N GLU A 862 24.27 5.34 18.65
CA GLU A 862 25.11 4.27 18.07
C GLU A 862 24.43 3.62 16.85
N LEU A 863 23.11 3.48 16.90
CA LEU A 863 22.31 2.98 15.79
C LEU A 863 22.08 4.05 14.72
N ALA A 864 22.26 5.34 15.02
CA ALA A 864 22.15 6.44 14.06
C ALA A 864 23.18 6.30 12.92
N PRO A 865 24.50 6.14 13.15
CA PRO A 865 25.45 5.88 12.08
C PRO A 865 25.27 4.49 11.45
N ALA A 866 24.64 3.51 12.10
CA ALA A 866 24.30 2.22 11.46
C ALA A 866 23.02 2.29 10.59
N ARG A 867 22.06 3.15 10.95
CA ARG A 867 20.87 3.50 10.14
C ARG A 867 21.23 4.46 9.02
N GLU A 868 22.14 5.41 9.26
CA GLU A 868 22.73 6.29 8.25
C GLU A 868 23.71 5.52 7.35
N ALA A 869 24.48 4.55 7.84
CA ALA A 869 25.31 3.65 7.02
C ALA A 869 24.49 2.61 6.23
N ARG A 870 23.26 2.29 6.67
CA ARG A 870 22.26 1.58 5.84
C ARG A 870 21.52 2.52 4.87
N ALA A 871 21.66 3.83 5.05
CA ALA A 871 21.01 4.85 4.23
C ALA A 871 21.97 5.67 3.35
N GLN A 872 23.29 5.44 3.40
CA GLN A 872 24.31 6.06 2.53
C GLN A 872 25.73 5.50 2.82
N PRO A 873 26.62 5.33 1.83
CA PRO A 873 28.05 5.15 2.08
C PRO A 873 28.76 6.49 2.34
N ALA A 874 29.65 6.52 3.33
CA ALA A 874 30.42 7.70 3.73
C ALA A 874 31.58 8.01 2.76
N ALA A 875 31.63 9.24 2.24
CA ALA A 875 32.76 9.82 1.51
C ALA A 875 33.90 10.22 2.49
N PRO A 876 35.18 10.30 2.04
CA PRO A 876 36.32 10.43 2.94
C PRO A 876 36.47 11.85 3.52
N GLU A 877 36.67 11.94 4.84
CA GLU A 877 36.85 13.20 5.58
C GLU A 877 38.12 13.96 5.15
N HIS A 878 37.95 15.21 4.69
CA HIS A 878 39.03 16.20 4.65
C HIS A 878 39.05 17.02 5.96
N PRO A 879 40.20 17.09 6.67
CA PRO A 879 40.28 17.77 7.95
C PRO A 879 40.39 19.29 7.72
N GLY A 880 39.35 20.07 8.04
CA GLY A 880 39.48 21.52 8.01
C GLY A 880 38.24 22.39 8.24
N ASP A 881 37.05 22.02 7.77
CA ASP A 881 35.97 23.02 7.60
C ASP A 881 34.85 22.93 8.64
N SER A 882 34.33 24.11 9.03
CA SER A 882 33.21 24.23 9.97
C SER A 882 31.88 23.80 9.33
N ALA A 883 30.91 23.32 10.14
CA ALA A 883 29.59 22.88 9.65
C ALA A 883 28.82 23.97 8.86
N ALA A 884 29.13 25.25 9.10
CA ALA A 884 28.55 26.37 8.37
C ALA A 884 29.14 26.54 6.96
N GLU A 885 30.42 26.23 6.75
CA GLU A 885 31.07 26.26 5.42
C GLU A 885 30.66 25.07 4.57
N ALA A 886 30.50 23.88 5.16
CA ALA A 886 29.98 22.70 4.46
C ALA A 886 28.53 22.89 4.00
N ALA A 887 27.70 23.56 4.82
CA ALA A 887 26.33 23.92 4.45
C ALA A 887 26.29 24.98 3.34
N LEU A 888 27.21 25.96 3.35
CA LEU A 888 27.28 27.00 2.33
C LEU A 888 27.76 26.46 0.97
N ARG A 889 28.72 25.53 0.93
CA ARG A 889 29.15 24.87 -0.32
C ARG A 889 28.04 24.05 -0.96
N ARG A 890 27.21 23.36 -0.16
CA ARG A 890 26.04 22.62 -0.64
C ARG A 890 24.97 23.51 -1.28
N ILE A 891 24.86 24.77 -0.88
CA ILE A 891 23.90 25.73 -1.44
C ILE A 891 24.37 26.32 -2.77
N ILE A 892 25.68 26.30 -3.04
CA ILE A 892 26.30 27.00 -4.19
C ILE A 892 26.69 26.03 -5.34
N ARG A 893 26.71 24.71 -5.12
CA ARG A 893 27.05 23.71 -6.15
C ARG A 893 25.89 23.40 -7.12
N ASP A 894 26.23 22.96 -8.34
CA ASP A 894 25.26 22.57 -9.37
C ASP A 894 24.44 21.35 -8.90
N ARG A 895 23.11 21.46 -8.91
CA ARG A 895 22.19 20.43 -8.36
C ARG A 895 22.21 19.14 -9.15
N ALA A 896 22.54 19.20 -10.44
CA ALA A 896 22.65 17.99 -11.28
C ALA A 896 23.74 17.03 -10.79
N TRP A 897 24.76 17.51 -10.08
CA TRP A 897 25.71 16.60 -9.42
C TRP A 897 25.04 15.74 -8.35
N ASP A 898 24.14 16.30 -7.53
CA ASP A 898 23.52 15.57 -6.41
C ASP A 898 22.31 14.75 -6.83
N GLU A 899 21.49 15.29 -7.73
CA GLU A 899 20.19 14.73 -8.12
C GLU A 899 20.32 13.67 -9.23
N ASP A 900 21.31 13.81 -10.14
CA ASP A 900 21.36 12.97 -11.35
C ASP A 900 22.66 12.15 -11.50
N ILE A 901 23.76 12.51 -10.83
CA ILE A 901 25.07 11.90 -11.07
C ILE A 901 25.61 11.16 -9.85
N LEU A 902 25.78 11.87 -8.71
CA LEU A 902 26.36 11.29 -7.50
C LEU A 902 25.42 10.32 -6.80
N GLU A 903 24.09 10.45 -6.97
CA GLU A 903 23.14 9.45 -6.48
C GLU A 903 23.39 8.11 -7.19
N ILE A 904 23.43 8.12 -8.53
CA ILE A 904 23.66 6.92 -9.35
C ILE A 904 25.04 6.31 -9.08
N LEU A 905 26.10 7.12 -9.10
CA LEU A 905 27.47 6.61 -8.90
C LEU A 905 27.73 6.12 -7.46
N ARG A 906 26.86 6.45 -6.48
CA ARG A 906 26.94 5.95 -5.09
C ARG A 906 26.13 4.68 -4.84
N GLU A 907 25.24 4.29 -5.77
CA GLU A 907 24.50 3.01 -5.66
C GLU A 907 25.46 1.81 -5.73
N ASP A 908 26.49 1.89 -6.59
CA ASP A 908 27.56 0.89 -6.68
C ASP A 908 28.97 1.54 -6.82
N PRO A 909 29.58 1.97 -5.68
CA PRO A 909 30.86 2.68 -5.71
C PRO A 909 32.05 1.80 -6.11
N GLU A 910 31.90 0.47 -6.12
CA GLU A 910 32.96 -0.45 -6.52
C GLU A 910 33.04 -0.63 -8.06
N GLU A 911 31.97 -0.31 -8.80
CA GLU A 911 31.92 -0.49 -10.26
C GLU A 911 32.81 0.51 -11.02
N ALA A 912 32.86 1.78 -10.59
CA ALA A 912 33.65 2.84 -11.24
C ALA A 912 34.30 3.82 -10.24
N PRO A 913 35.25 3.35 -9.39
CA PRO A 913 35.76 4.13 -8.25
C PRO A 913 36.49 5.42 -8.65
N ASP A 914 37.24 5.41 -9.76
CA ASP A 914 37.94 6.62 -10.25
C ASP A 914 36.96 7.65 -10.84
N LEU A 915 35.85 7.20 -11.42
CA LEU A 915 34.81 8.07 -11.98
C LEU A 915 34.04 8.77 -10.87
N LEU A 916 33.62 8.02 -9.84
CA LEU A 916 33.00 8.57 -8.64
C LEU A 916 33.91 9.59 -7.95
N ARG A 917 35.19 9.24 -7.76
CA ARG A 917 36.17 10.16 -7.14
C ARG A 917 36.35 11.43 -7.96
N LEU A 918 36.40 11.34 -9.29
CA LEU A 918 36.49 12.51 -10.16
C LEU A 918 35.23 13.38 -10.04
N ALA A 919 34.04 12.78 -10.04
CA ALA A 919 32.76 13.47 -9.91
C ALA A 919 32.66 14.25 -8.59
N GLU A 920 32.96 13.60 -7.46
CA GLU A 920 32.96 14.25 -6.14
C GLU A 920 33.95 15.41 -6.07
N THR A 921 35.16 15.21 -6.62
CA THR A 921 36.18 16.25 -6.61
C THR A 921 35.77 17.47 -7.44
N LEU A 922 35.15 17.28 -8.61
CA LEU A 922 34.67 18.39 -9.45
C LEU A 922 33.47 19.11 -8.81
N ALA A 923 32.54 18.37 -8.21
CA ALA A 923 31.39 18.91 -7.50
C ALA A 923 31.81 19.75 -6.28
N ASP A 924 32.80 19.28 -5.51
CA ASP A 924 33.32 19.98 -4.33
C ASP A 924 34.09 21.26 -4.66
N HIS A 925 34.65 21.34 -5.88
CA HIS A 925 35.25 22.56 -6.42
C HIS A 925 34.24 23.48 -7.10
N GLY A 926 32.93 23.17 -7.03
CA GLY A 926 31.86 24.02 -7.55
C GLY A 926 31.81 24.08 -9.08
N LYS A 927 32.29 23.05 -9.76
CA LYS A 927 32.24 22.98 -11.23
C LYS A 927 30.84 22.65 -11.72
N GLN A 928 30.49 23.20 -12.89
CA GLN A 928 29.23 22.88 -13.55
C GLN A 928 29.17 21.39 -13.91
N ALA A 929 28.00 20.77 -13.71
CA ALA A 929 27.82 19.36 -13.98
C ALA A 929 27.95 19.03 -15.49
N PRO A 930 28.58 17.90 -15.86
CA PRO A 930 28.63 17.42 -17.24
C PRO A 930 27.28 16.84 -17.67
N VAL A 931 27.16 16.57 -18.97
CA VAL A 931 26.19 15.57 -19.42
C VAL A 931 26.72 14.19 -19.02
N PHE A 932 25.98 13.48 -18.18
CA PHE A 932 26.28 12.12 -17.75
C PHE A 932 25.72 11.10 -18.75
N GLY A 933 26.57 10.21 -19.28
CA GLY A 933 26.19 9.24 -20.31
C GLY A 933 26.01 9.84 -21.72
N PHE A 934 26.96 10.67 -22.17
CA PHE A 934 26.90 11.34 -23.47
C PHE A 934 27.30 10.40 -24.62
N GLU A 935 26.56 10.43 -25.74
CA GLU A 935 26.84 9.60 -26.92
C GLU A 935 27.26 10.44 -28.14
N LEU A 936 28.41 10.12 -28.74
CA LEU A 936 28.93 10.80 -29.92
C LEU A 936 28.60 10.07 -31.24
N GLY A 937 27.92 10.78 -32.13
CA GLY A 937 27.71 10.39 -33.52
C GLY A 937 26.70 9.24 -33.73
N ALA A 938 26.49 8.84 -34.97
CA ALA A 938 25.52 7.79 -35.33
C ALA A 938 25.88 6.40 -34.79
N SER A 939 27.15 6.18 -34.45
CA SER A 939 27.64 4.94 -33.82
C SER A 939 27.46 4.90 -32.31
N ARG A 940 26.92 5.97 -31.70
CA ARG A 940 26.63 6.08 -30.26
C ARG A 940 27.83 5.75 -29.37
N TRP A 941 28.98 6.34 -29.67
CA TRP A 941 30.18 6.17 -28.86
C TRP A 941 29.96 6.81 -27.49
N GLN A 942 30.04 6.05 -26.40
CA GLN A 942 29.66 6.53 -25.07
C GLN A 942 30.83 7.21 -24.34
N ALA A 943 30.51 8.29 -23.62
CA ALA A 943 31.36 8.93 -22.62
C ALA A 943 30.60 9.06 -21.31
N ASP A 944 31.26 8.75 -20.21
CA ASP A 944 30.72 8.85 -18.86
C ASP A 944 30.39 10.32 -18.54
N PHE A 945 31.33 11.24 -18.79
CA PHE A 945 31.10 12.68 -18.66
C PHE A 945 31.47 13.43 -19.92
N ALA A 946 30.63 14.39 -20.33
CA ALA A 946 30.92 15.27 -21.44
C ALA A 946 30.60 16.74 -21.15
N TRP A 947 31.57 17.62 -21.36
CA TRP A 947 31.37 19.06 -21.39
C TRP A 947 31.57 19.58 -22.81
N GLN A 948 30.48 20.07 -23.42
CA GLN A 948 30.49 20.70 -24.74
C GLN A 948 30.17 22.20 -24.61
N ILE A 949 31.20 22.99 -24.34
CA ILE A 949 31.06 24.43 -24.07
C ILE A 949 31.79 25.21 -25.17
N PRO A 950 31.36 26.44 -25.53
CA PRO A 950 32.07 27.24 -26.52
C PRO A 950 33.54 27.47 -26.15
N GLY A 951 34.46 26.81 -26.86
CA GLY A 951 35.91 26.98 -26.71
C GLY A 951 36.69 25.71 -26.32
N PHE A 952 36.04 24.69 -25.76
CA PHE A 952 36.67 23.39 -25.46
C PHE A 952 35.62 22.27 -25.33
N LYS A 953 36.02 21.05 -25.69
CA LYS A 953 35.20 19.83 -25.58
C LYS A 953 35.98 18.79 -24.78
N ILE A 954 35.46 18.34 -23.65
CA ILE A 954 36.14 17.38 -22.76
C ILE A 954 35.23 16.17 -22.56
N ALA A 955 35.79 14.98 -22.76
CA ALA A 955 35.10 13.72 -22.48
C ALA A 955 35.90 12.89 -21.46
N VAL A 956 35.19 12.32 -20.50
CA VAL A 956 35.66 11.27 -19.60
C VAL A 956 35.05 9.97 -20.09
N VAL A 957 35.90 8.98 -20.36
CA VAL A 957 35.47 7.72 -20.95
C VAL A 957 35.97 6.52 -20.14
N THR A 958 35.27 5.40 -20.28
CA THR A 958 35.63 4.16 -19.61
C THR A 958 37.01 3.67 -20.03
N ALA A 959 37.76 3.08 -19.08
CA ALA A 959 39.10 2.56 -19.33
C ALA A 959 39.08 1.39 -20.33
N HIS A 960 40.20 1.18 -21.04
CA HIS A 960 40.35 0.06 -21.98
C HIS A 960 40.41 -1.26 -21.22
N ASN A 961 39.68 -2.28 -21.71
CA ASN A 961 39.72 -3.63 -21.14
C ASN A 961 40.94 -4.42 -21.65
N GLY A 962 42.14 -4.00 -21.23
CA GLY A 962 43.43 -4.58 -21.63
C GLY A 962 44.16 -3.76 -22.71
N ALA A 963 45.36 -4.22 -23.11
CA ALA A 963 46.23 -3.47 -24.02
C ALA A 963 45.76 -3.44 -25.49
N ASP A 964 44.86 -4.34 -25.88
CA ASP A 964 44.26 -4.44 -27.21
C ASP A 964 42.72 -4.35 -27.12
N ASP A 965 42.20 -3.17 -26.81
CA ASP A 965 40.76 -2.86 -26.88
C ASP A 965 40.46 -2.03 -28.16
N PRO A 966 40.19 -2.70 -29.29
CA PRO A 966 39.98 -2.02 -30.57
C PRO A 966 38.68 -1.20 -30.61
N GLU A 967 37.75 -1.45 -29.69
CA GLU A 967 36.49 -0.70 -29.60
C GLU A 967 36.71 0.61 -28.87
N ALA A 968 37.36 0.57 -27.70
CA ALA A 968 37.74 1.78 -26.97
C ALA A 968 38.71 2.66 -27.77
N GLN A 969 39.62 2.07 -28.55
CA GLN A 969 40.48 2.83 -29.48
C GLN A 969 39.67 3.54 -30.58
N ARG A 970 38.65 2.91 -31.15
CA ARG A 970 37.79 3.53 -32.18
C ARG A 970 36.92 4.63 -31.59
N ARG A 971 36.39 4.43 -30.39
CA ARG A 971 35.69 5.47 -29.61
C ARG A 971 36.60 6.68 -29.41
N ASP A 972 37.79 6.47 -28.86
CA ASP A 972 38.73 7.56 -28.54
C ASP A 972 39.16 8.33 -29.79
N VAL A 973 39.37 7.63 -30.92
CA VAL A 973 39.63 8.25 -32.22
C VAL A 973 38.43 9.06 -32.72
N ALA A 974 37.20 8.53 -32.63
CA ALA A 974 36.00 9.22 -33.08
C ALA A 974 35.76 10.53 -32.31
N TYR A 975 35.96 10.52 -31.00
CA TYR A 975 35.91 11.73 -30.19
C TYR A 975 37.06 12.71 -30.51
N ALA A 976 38.28 12.22 -30.72
CA ALA A 976 39.41 13.08 -31.10
C ALA A 976 39.19 13.74 -32.48
N GLU A 977 38.60 13.04 -33.45
CA GLU A 977 38.25 13.57 -34.78
C GLU A 977 37.17 14.65 -34.72
N ASP A 978 36.21 14.56 -33.79
CA ASP A 978 35.21 15.61 -33.52
C ASP A 978 35.75 16.75 -32.62
N GLY A 979 37.05 16.71 -32.29
CA GLY A 979 37.77 17.75 -31.56
C GLY A 979 37.63 17.69 -30.04
N TRP A 980 37.26 16.53 -29.48
CA TRP A 980 37.20 16.33 -28.03
C TRP A 980 38.56 15.96 -27.45
N THR A 981 38.84 16.46 -26.25
CA THR A 981 39.93 15.97 -25.42
C THR A 981 39.42 14.81 -24.57
N VAL A 982 39.78 13.60 -24.96
CA VAL A 982 39.34 12.36 -24.30
C VAL A 982 40.41 11.82 -23.36
N ARG A 983 40.01 11.49 -22.13
CA ARG A 983 40.83 10.72 -21.19
C ARG A 983 39.94 9.89 -20.28
N THR A 984 40.51 8.90 -19.61
CA THR A 984 39.81 8.15 -18.57
C THR A 984 39.67 8.98 -17.29
N ALA A 985 38.79 8.57 -16.38
CA ALA A 985 38.66 9.24 -15.08
C ALA A 985 39.98 9.26 -14.29
N ALA A 986 40.72 8.15 -14.29
CA ALA A 986 42.03 8.04 -13.67
C ALA A 986 43.07 9.00 -14.28
N ASP A 987 43.07 9.15 -15.61
CA ASP A 987 43.98 10.08 -16.29
C ASP A 987 43.65 11.55 -16.01
N TRP A 988 42.36 11.87 -15.88
CA TRP A 988 41.91 13.20 -15.50
C TRP A 988 42.21 13.52 -14.04
N LEU A 989 42.08 12.56 -13.13
CA LEU A 989 42.51 12.71 -11.73
C LEU A 989 44.02 13.02 -11.63
N ASN A 990 44.85 12.42 -12.47
CA ASN A 990 46.29 12.75 -12.54
C ASN A 990 46.57 14.15 -13.10
N ARG A 991 45.60 14.79 -13.74
CA ARG A 991 45.69 16.13 -14.35
C ARG A 991 44.61 17.06 -13.82
N LEU A 992 44.17 16.82 -12.59
CA LEU A 992 42.99 17.45 -11.99
C LEU A 992 43.08 18.97 -12.04
N ASP A 993 44.23 19.56 -11.72
CA ASP A 993 44.42 21.02 -11.76
C ASP A 993 44.15 21.60 -13.16
N THR A 994 44.56 20.90 -14.21
CA THR A 994 44.32 21.33 -15.60
C THR A 994 42.85 21.22 -15.97
N LEU A 995 42.16 20.19 -15.48
CA LEU A 995 40.72 20.01 -15.69
C LEU A 995 39.91 21.08 -14.94
N LEU A 996 40.26 21.34 -13.68
CA LEU A 996 39.64 22.38 -12.86
C LEU A 996 39.85 23.78 -13.45
N ASP A 997 40.99 24.07 -14.09
CA ASP A 997 41.18 25.35 -14.77
C ASP A 997 40.36 25.49 -16.06
N GLN A 998 40.00 24.38 -16.71
CA GLN A 998 39.26 24.39 -17.97
C GLN A 998 37.75 24.36 -17.78
N LEU A 999 37.23 23.66 -16.77
CA LEU A 999 35.79 23.55 -16.54
C LEU A 999 35.18 24.82 -15.94
N PRO A 1000 33.97 25.22 -16.39
CA PRO A 1000 33.30 26.40 -15.87
C PRO A 1000 32.84 26.18 -14.42
N ASP A 1001 32.84 27.27 -13.67
CA ASP A 1001 32.30 27.33 -12.32
C ASP A 1001 30.77 27.58 -12.36
N THR A 1002 30.02 27.04 -11.42
CA THR A 1002 28.55 27.26 -11.31
C THR A 1002 28.25 28.72 -10.92
N GLU A 1003 27.29 29.38 -11.59
CA GLU A 1003 27.00 30.81 -11.38
C GLU A 1003 26.86 31.19 -9.90
N GLY A 1004 27.75 32.07 -9.42
CA GLY A 1004 27.80 32.51 -8.01
C GLY A 1004 29.05 32.08 -7.23
N THR A 1005 29.90 31.24 -7.81
CA THR A 1005 31.25 30.93 -7.26
C THR A 1005 32.28 31.91 -7.84
N THR A 1006 32.78 32.85 -7.05
CA THR A 1006 34.01 33.60 -7.38
C THR A 1006 35.19 32.92 -6.69
N ARG A 1007 36.24 32.58 -7.47
CA ARG A 1007 37.51 31.98 -7.03
C ARG A 1007 38.12 32.64 -5.79
#